data_AF-A0AAJ1VUM2-F1
#
_entry.id   AF-A0AAJ1VUM2-F1
#
_cell.length_a   1.000
_cell.length_b   1.000
_cell.length_c   1.000
_cell.angle_alpha   90.00
_cell.angle_beta   90.00
_cell.angle_gamma   90.00
#
_symmetry.space_group_name_H-M   'P 1'
#
loop_
_entity.id
_entity.type
_entity.pdbx_description
1 polymer ?
#
loop_
_entity_poly.entity_id
_entity_poly.type
_entity_poly.pdbx_seq_one_letter_code
_entity_poly.pdbx_strand_id
1 'polypeptide(L)'
;MTIQQHASFDSSAAELNATSKLVKAWESKNAKNAARAGGVSLMALSLAACGGSDDVVVDITSDNAEILLAAVTAVDATATTVAEVASNANAAGVSAGETAADAAIRASIADAGITVAADATSAEMIAAVAASDNVSVADTAKTAALTNAAGTKTYTTVDAAYDEGVLVTSADAVTAALTDAGGTPHATVDAAITSNDTAIADAATVTATAAAEATLVAGTGFDTVAALNAAYTTAIAATPALVDQALETTQDVIQGTASDDTIVGTNLTYNATDVVIGGGGDDTLTINSAVDTIAAAATVVGVENVVFNISSANLAEADVTLTNIKTGSIAINQLTAGSAATANITNAGGVTLEFGGLITGAATIAQVAATDLVVNPGTAGTVNITGGTTGSATVTSTAATFVDADVAVGATGTVTITGGSGLAAIDADGTTMNVTTTNANSDITLTGTSTDATDAATVSIGAAAAITTVNAVETMTISTGTAAGDGTQTAASVATVDTTAATTYNLTGSNDIVLAGDEAMFDGKTVTSDNTGASSVRLTTMAASDLEKVAVDVSVELADANINHGTATAITVKNNATVVISADLDGTDDGDTNLLTLDSDTLATGAETLNLTITASQTEVQEATAVVSDFETVNLSTTGATAAVVVSGITGTAGASGTAFTLATGSVGLTLGTLTGATFDATGYTGAITTTVSDATLATSATFGSGDDIITSLTADVLVIDGGDGNDNLTVGVDASDLTLSNIEVLTIVDDTEFAAAQLDGGTFSVIGTSADDIEIGENGTGVWDSSSLDLSGLNFNAQVAQTTLTIDATSINASLALGGSYSVTGSSIADVFDGAAVSGAINISGNGGADNITTGSGADVISTGEGIDIVVSGAGIDTIDLTEATAAVDTMTFSAEGATNVDTVTGFTAIAADDVIALDFANLNAGDIMGTNGTVVTAVAHTMVSYTSGATLASNTSMAAVLKITDTTGMNSFADVSTAIDANNITLGTGGSFAVGEGIVTVFYDADDSQAVVGYMESDVADVFDDGSTFVEIVKLTMSTAEYDALSAANFDIV
;
A
#
# COMPACT_ATOMS: atom_id res chain seq x y z
N MET A 1 31.51 99.44 39.75
CA MET A 1 31.01 100.78 40.13
C MET A 1 30.56 100.69 41.57
N THR A 2 31.23 101.41 42.48
CA THR A 2 31.08 101.33 43.93
C THR A 2 29.92 102.18 44.44
N ILE A 3 28.98 101.58 45.17
CA ILE A 3 28.20 102.27 46.21
C ILE A 3 28.24 101.39 47.46
N GLN A 4 29.01 101.87 48.44
CA GLN A 4 28.90 101.50 49.84
C GLN A 4 27.55 102.00 50.39
N GLN A 5 26.86 101.20 51.19
CA GLN A 5 26.28 101.63 52.45
C GLN A 5 26.03 100.41 53.34
N HIS A 6 26.82 100.30 54.41
CA HIS A 6 26.48 99.50 55.58
C HIS A 6 25.26 100.14 56.26
N ALA A 7 24.18 99.38 56.39
CA ALA A 7 23.23 99.51 57.48
C ALA A 7 22.76 98.10 57.82
N SER A 8 23.43 97.49 58.80
CA SER A 8 22.99 96.25 59.44
C SER A 8 21.60 96.48 60.06
N PHE A 9 20.56 95.87 59.51
CA PHE A 9 19.33 95.62 60.24
C PHE A 9 19.44 94.25 60.87
N ASP A 10 19.99 94.30 62.08
CA ASP A 10 19.73 93.44 63.22
C ASP A 10 18.25 92.97 63.24
N SER A 11 17.92 91.87 62.56
CA SER A 11 16.62 91.18 62.68
C SER A 11 16.44 90.58 64.08
N SER A 12 17.55 90.37 64.81
CA SER A 12 17.53 90.03 66.23
C SER A 12 16.97 91.15 67.11
N ALA A 13 17.03 92.44 66.75
CA ALA A 13 16.44 93.52 67.55
C ALA A 13 14.91 93.63 67.42
N ALA A 14 14.32 93.20 66.29
CA ALA A 14 12.88 93.15 66.10
C ALA A 14 12.27 91.88 66.71
N GLU A 15 12.94 90.73 66.56
CA GLU A 15 12.54 89.46 67.19
C GLU A 15 12.79 89.47 68.71
N LEU A 16 13.85 90.10 69.24
CA LEU A 16 14.04 90.28 70.68
C LEU A 16 13.00 91.22 71.31
N ASN A 17 12.36 92.11 70.55
CA ASN A 17 11.38 93.05 71.12
C ASN A 17 9.98 92.42 71.27
N ALA A 18 9.52 91.64 70.29
CA ALA A 18 8.23 90.93 70.37
C ALA A 18 8.31 89.72 71.31
N THR A 19 9.37 88.93 71.22
CA THR A 19 9.58 87.76 72.08
C THR A 19 9.91 88.18 73.51
N SER A 20 10.65 89.27 73.77
CA SER A 20 10.85 89.80 75.14
C SER A 20 9.56 90.39 75.74
N LYS A 21 8.66 90.96 74.92
CA LYS A 21 7.35 91.46 75.41
C LYS A 21 6.40 90.32 75.74
N LEU A 22 6.35 89.27 74.92
CA LEU A 22 5.59 88.05 75.18
C LEU A 22 6.18 87.25 76.35
N VAL A 23 7.51 87.13 76.46
CA VAL A 23 8.19 86.49 77.59
C VAL A 23 8.02 87.31 78.87
N LYS A 24 8.07 88.66 78.85
CA LYS A 24 7.75 89.47 80.05
C LYS A 24 6.28 89.40 80.44
N ALA A 25 5.36 89.30 79.48
CA ALA A 25 3.94 89.09 79.76
C ALA A 25 3.67 87.66 80.28
N TRP A 26 4.40 86.66 79.78
CA TRP A 26 4.34 85.27 80.23
C TRP A 26 5.02 85.06 81.59
N GLU A 27 6.19 85.64 81.84
CA GLU A 27 6.88 85.66 83.15
C GLU A 27 6.06 86.43 84.19
N SER A 28 5.40 87.53 83.81
CA SER A 28 4.48 88.26 84.70
C SER A 28 3.19 87.48 85.00
N LYS A 29 2.68 86.69 84.04
CA LYS A 29 1.50 85.80 84.21
C LYS A 29 1.86 84.53 85.00
N ASN A 30 3.02 83.92 84.77
CA ASN A 30 3.50 82.75 85.50
C ASN A 30 4.01 83.08 86.90
N ALA A 31 4.67 84.22 87.13
CA ALA A 31 5.05 84.64 88.47
C ALA A 31 3.84 84.99 89.36
N LYS A 32 2.71 85.41 88.78
CA LYS A 32 1.45 85.64 89.50
C LYS A 32 0.57 84.38 89.65
N ASN A 33 0.54 83.47 88.68
CA ASN A 33 -0.24 82.22 88.77
C ASN A 33 0.46 81.11 89.58
N ALA A 34 1.79 81.03 89.57
CA ALA A 34 2.53 80.06 90.39
C ALA A 34 2.45 80.36 91.90
N ALA A 35 2.25 81.63 92.29
CA ALA A 35 2.07 82.00 93.69
C ALA A 35 0.60 81.89 94.19
N ARG A 36 -0.39 81.75 93.29
CA ARG A 36 -1.83 81.78 93.65
C ARG A 36 -2.55 80.42 93.51
N ALA A 37 -2.15 79.54 92.57
CA ALA A 37 -2.78 78.22 92.41
C ALA A 37 -2.10 77.10 93.23
N GLY A 38 -0.78 77.16 93.44
CA GLY A 38 -0.04 76.12 94.16
C GLY A 38 -0.33 76.04 95.67
N GLY A 39 -0.80 77.13 96.29
CA GLY A 39 -1.08 77.18 97.73
C GLY A 39 -2.48 76.73 98.13
N VAL A 40 -3.50 77.03 97.32
CA VAL A 40 -4.92 76.84 97.71
C VAL A 40 -5.42 75.42 97.39
N SER A 41 -5.01 74.82 96.26
CA SER A 41 -5.39 73.44 95.91
C SER A 41 -4.68 72.37 96.76
N LEU A 42 -3.45 72.64 97.23
CA LEU A 42 -2.69 71.69 98.07
C LEU A 42 -3.14 71.72 99.54
N MET A 43 -3.74 72.82 100.03
CA MET A 43 -4.35 72.90 101.37
C MET A 43 -5.80 72.41 101.42
N ALA A 44 -6.59 72.56 100.35
CA ALA A 44 -7.98 72.07 100.33
C ALA A 44 -8.06 70.54 100.18
N LEU A 45 -7.18 69.92 99.37
CA LEU A 45 -7.16 68.47 99.19
C LEU A 45 -6.58 67.72 100.40
N SER A 46 -5.66 68.36 101.16
CA SER A 46 -5.08 67.76 102.37
C SER A 46 -6.00 67.85 103.60
N LEU A 47 -7.08 68.66 103.56
CA LEU A 47 -7.95 68.90 104.71
C LEU A 47 -9.39 68.39 104.54
N ALA A 48 -9.82 67.95 103.34
CA ALA A 48 -11.19 67.47 103.12
C ALA A 48 -11.41 65.94 103.20
N ALA A 49 -10.36 65.10 103.21
CA ALA A 49 -10.57 63.64 103.24
C ALA A 49 -9.60 62.85 104.14
N CYS A 50 -8.72 63.53 104.87
CA CYS A 50 -8.27 63.04 106.16
C CYS A 50 -9.26 63.57 107.20
N GLY A 51 -10.34 62.81 107.43
CA GLY A 51 -11.38 63.15 108.40
C GLY A 51 -12.14 61.92 108.90
N GLY A 52 -11.61 61.30 109.96
CA GLY A 52 -12.31 60.37 110.89
C GLY A 52 -12.38 58.92 110.41
N SER A 53 -11.42 58.02 110.72
CA SER A 53 -11.10 57.39 112.02
C SER A 53 -12.22 56.52 112.61
N ASP A 54 -12.44 55.33 112.05
CA ASP A 54 -12.50 54.04 112.75
C ASP A 54 -13.14 52.98 111.84
N ASP A 55 -12.38 51.91 111.58
CA ASP A 55 -12.77 50.52 111.31
C ASP A 55 -14.13 50.19 110.66
N VAL A 56 -14.59 50.94 109.67
CA VAL A 56 -15.74 50.56 108.86
C VAL A 56 -15.41 50.83 107.41
N VAL A 57 -15.52 49.77 106.62
CA VAL A 57 -15.65 49.77 105.16
C VAL A 57 -16.53 50.98 104.81
N VAL A 58 -15.94 52.05 104.26
CA VAL A 58 -16.70 53.14 103.67
C VAL A 58 -17.21 52.60 102.34
N ASP A 59 -18.16 51.70 102.50
CA ASP A 59 -19.14 51.36 101.51
C ASP A 59 -19.82 52.68 101.23
N ILE A 60 -19.49 53.26 100.08
CA ILE A 60 -20.35 54.26 99.46
C ILE A 60 -21.61 53.48 99.05
N THR A 61 -22.41 53.10 100.05
CA THR A 61 -23.76 52.56 99.90
C THR A 61 -24.62 53.65 99.26
N SER A 62 -25.77 53.27 98.67
CA SER A 62 -26.62 54.16 97.85
C SER A 62 -27.07 55.45 98.53
N ASP A 63 -26.84 55.59 99.82
CA ASP A 63 -27.38 56.68 100.64
C ASP A 63 -26.44 57.89 100.64
N ASN A 64 -25.16 57.71 100.28
CA ASN A 64 -24.17 58.81 100.12
C ASN A 64 -23.87 59.13 98.65
N ALA A 65 -24.42 58.34 97.71
CA ALA A 65 -24.25 58.56 96.28
C ALA A 65 -24.80 59.93 95.84
N GLU A 66 -25.82 60.47 96.51
CA GLU A 66 -26.49 61.71 96.11
C GLU A 66 -25.65 62.98 96.36
N ILE A 67 -24.87 63.04 97.45
CA ILE A 67 -24.00 64.19 97.80
C ILE A 67 -22.74 64.22 96.93
N LEU A 68 -22.13 63.05 96.70
CA LEU A 68 -20.97 62.90 95.82
C LEU A 68 -21.35 63.12 94.34
N LEU A 69 -22.55 62.70 93.92
CA LEU A 69 -23.07 63.00 92.59
C LEU A 69 -23.33 64.51 92.43
N ALA A 70 -23.87 65.20 93.43
CA ALA A 70 -24.12 66.65 93.37
C ALA A 70 -22.83 67.49 93.25
N ALA A 71 -21.78 67.16 93.99
CA ALA A 71 -20.48 67.84 93.91
C ALA A 71 -19.74 67.57 92.59
N VAL A 72 -19.86 66.36 92.04
CA VAL A 72 -19.30 66.00 90.73
C VAL A 72 -20.08 66.66 89.59
N THR A 73 -21.42 66.70 89.66
CA THR A 73 -22.27 67.36 88.64
C THR A 73 -22.02 68.88 88.59
N ALA A 74 -21.65 69.52 89.71
CA ALA A 74 -21.33 70.94 89.73
C ALA A 74 -20.03 71.31 88.99
N VAL A 75 -19.08 70.37 88.98
CA VAL A 75 -17.82 70.47 88.21
C VAL A 75 -18.04 70.08 86.75
N ASP A 76 -18.99 69.18 86.47
CA ASP A 76 -19.25 68.61 85.14
C ASP A 76 -20.33 69.38 84.31
N ALA A 77 -21.13 70.26 84.93
CA ALA A 77 -22.10 71.09 84.19
C ALA A 77 -21.42 72.27 83.47
N THR A 78 -20.87 72.03 82.27
CA THR A 78 -20.35 72.98 81.24
C THR A 78 -19.65 74.27 81.71
N ALA A 79 -19.14 74.31 82.94
CA ALA A 79 -18.63 75.51 83.58
C ALA A 79 -17.24 75.86 83.03
N THR A 80 -17.07 77.11 82.58
CA THR A 80 -15.82 77.61 81.98
C THR A 80 -15.02 78.49 82.93
N THR A 81 -15.56 78.79 84.12
CA THR A 81 -14.89 79.62 85.15
C THR A 81 -15.07 79.06 86.57
N VAL A 82 -14.15 79.43 87.47
CA VAL A 82 -14.22 79.07 88.91
C VAL A 82 -15.49 79.60 89.58
N ALA A 83 -16.02 80.74 89.12
CA ALA A 83 -17.27 81.32 89.62
C ALA A 83 -18.52 80.49 89.24
N GLU A 84 -18.45 79.82 88.10
CA GLU A 84 -19.54 79.00 87.57
C GLU A 84 -19.57 77.64 88.27
N VAL A 85 -18.40 77.05 88.55
CA VAL A 85 -18.27 75.88 89.45
C VAL A 85 -18.83 76.18 90.85
N ALA A 86 -18.53 77.37 91.39
CA ALA A 86 -19.05 77.78 92.70
C ALA A 86 -20.57 78.02 92.70
N SER A 87 -21.12 78.61 91.62
CA SER A 87 -22.58 78.78 91.46
C SER A 87 -23.30 77.45 91.31
N ASN A 88 -22.74 76.52 90.53
CA ASN A 88 -23.29 75.18 90.34
C ASN A 88 -23.27 74.39 91.66
N ALA A 89 -22.21 74.49 92.44
CA ALA A 89 -22.12 73.86 93.76
C ALA A 89 -23.20 74.41 94.73
N ASN A 90 -23.46 75.72 94.68
CA ASN A 90 -24.52 76.36 95.45
C ASN A 90 -25.94 75.95 94.97
N ALA A 91 -26.16 75.89 93.65
CA ALA A 91 -27.43 75.44 93.07
C ALA A 91 -27.70 73.95 93.36
N ALA A 92 -26.63 73.16 93.47
CA ALA A 92 -26.65 71.76 93.90
C ALA A 92 -26.87 71.58 95.41
N GLY A 93 -27.11 72.66 96.16
CA GLY A 93 -27.55 72.59 97.56
C GLY A 93 -26.44 72.20 98.55
N VAL A 94 -25.16 72.33 98.18
CA VAL A 94 -24.04 72.05 99.08
C VAL A 94 -23.90 73.21 100.09
N SER A 95 -24.65 73.15 101.18
CA SER A 95 -24.60 74.14 102.26
C SER A 95 -23.33 74.01 103.10
N ALA A 96 -22.61 75.12 103.30
CA ALA A 96 -21.35 75.19 104.04
C ALA A 96 -21.50 75.12 105.58
N GLY A 97 -20.67 74.30 106.23
CA GLY A 97 -20.50 74.12 107.68
C GLY A 97 -20.32 72.62 108.01
N GLU A 98 -19.28 72.16 108.71
CA GLU A 98 -18.72 72.63 109.99
C GLU A 98 -17.83 73.89 110.00
N THR A 99 -17.90 74.60 111.14
CA THR A 99 -17.29 75.91 111.50
C THR A 99 -15.78 76.05 111.28
N ALA A 100 -15.04 74.97 111.05
CA ALA A 100 -13.59 75.00 110.80
C ALA A 100 -13.22 75.42 109.35
N ALA A 101 -14.11 75.16 108.37
CA ALA A 101 -13.84 75.47 106.96
C ALA A 101 -14.02 76.97 106.61
N ASP A 102 -14.99 77.66 107.24
CA ASP A 102 -15.29 79.08 106.95
C ASP A 102 -14.16 80.03 107.36
N ALA A 103 -13.45 79.73 108.46
CA ALA A 103 -12.31 80.52 108.93
C ALA A 103 -11.08 80.43 108.00
N ALA A 104 -10.84 79.25 107.40
CA ALA A 104 -9.72 79.02 106.48
C ALA A 104 -9.95 79.64 105.09
N ILE A 105 -11.20 79.67 104.62
CA ILE A 105 -11.59 80.30 103.35
C ILE A 105 -11.43 81.83 103.45
N ARG A 106 -11.89 82.45 104.54
CA ARG A 106 -11.74 83.90 104.76
C ARG A 106 -10.28 84.34 104.88
N ALA A 107 -9.43 83.55 105.54
CA ALA A 107 -7.98 83.80 105.58
C ALA A 107 -7.34 83.73 104.19
N SER A 108 -7.74 82.74 103.38
CA SER A 108 -7.23 82.56 102.01
C SER A 108 -7.64 83.69 101.06
N ILE A 109 -8.86 84.22 101.20
CA ILE A 109 -9.35 85.38 100.42
C ILE A 109 -8.60 86.67 100.82
N ALA A 110 -8.32 86.84 102.12
CA ALA A 110 -7.51 87.96 102.61
C ALA A 110 -6.05 87.88 102.14
N ASP A 111 -5.43 86.69 102.15
CA ASP A 111 -4.08 86.46 101.63
C ASP A 111 -3.99 86.68 100.10
N ALA A 112 -5.09 86.48 99.36
CA ALA A 112 -5.19 86.82 97.94
C ALA A 112 -5.30 88.34 97.66
N GLY A 113 -5.43 89.17 98.71
CA GLY A 113 -5.56 90.63 98.64
C GLY A 113 -6.97 91.12 98.27
N ILE A 114 -7.98 90.25 98.37
CA ILE A 114 -9.37 90.56 98.05
C ILE A 114 -10.07 90.95 99.35
N THR A 115 -10.56 92.19 99.44
CA THR A 115 -11.24 92.67 100.65
C THR A 115 -12.72 92.31 100.58
N VAL A 116 -13.18 91.49 101.54
CA VAL A 116 -14.59 91.15 101.74
C VAL A 116 -15.04 91.61 103.14
N ALA A 117 -16.31 91.94 103.30
CA ALA A 117 -16.86 92.34 104.61
C ALA A 117 -16.78 91.17 105.62
N ALA A 118 -16.63 91.48 106.92
CA ALA A 118 -16.45 90.46 107.97
C ALA A 118 -17.67 89.54 108.12
N ASP A 119 -18.85 90.06 107.78
CA ASP A 119 -20.14 89.41 107.72
C ASP A 119 -20.55 89.01 106.29
N ALA A 120 -19.63 89.13 105.31
CA ALA A 120 -19.90 88.79 103.92
C ALA A 120 -20.45 87.37 103.84
N THR A 121 -21.62 87.26 103.21
CA THR A 121 -22.23 85.99 102.84
C THR A 121 -21.36 85.28 101.80
N SER A 122 -21.52 83.95 101.67
CA SER A 122 -20.78 83.17 100.68
C SER A 122 -20.96 83.70 99.24
N ALA A 123 -22.12 84.29 98.93
CA ALA A 123 -22.40 84.91 97.64
C ALA A 123 -21.60 86.22 97.41
N GLU A 124 -21.40 87.03 98.44
CA GLU A 124 -20.63 88.28 98.36
C GLU A 124 -19.12 88.01 98.23
N MET A 125 -18.63 86.95 98.87
CA MET A 125 -17.24 86.51 98.73
C MET A 125 -16.95 85.99 97.32
N ILE A 126 -17.88 85.24 96.71
CA ILE A 126 -17.76 84.71 95.35
C ILE A 126 -17.81 85.84 94.30
N ALA A 127 -18.68 86.85 94.48
CA ALA A 127 -18.78 87.98 93.55
C ALA A 127 -17.52 88.88 93.55
N ALA A 128 -16.90 89.10 94.71
CA ALA A 128 -15.66 89.87 94.81
C ALA A 128 -14.46 89.17 94.16
N VAL A 129 -14.41 87.83 94.22
CA VAL A 129 -13.40 87.01 93.54
C VAL A 129 -13.59 87.05 92.02
N ALA A 130 -14.84 87.00 91.53
CA ALA A 130 -15.14 87.04 90.09
C ALA A 130 -14.86 88.40 89.42
N ALA A 131 -15.09 89.53 90.10
CA ALA A 131 -14.86 90.86 89.54
C ALA A 131 -13.37 91.26 89.43
N SER A 132 -12.51 90.64 90.25
CA SER A 132 -11.07 90.91 90.31
C SER A 132 -10.31 90.35 89.10
N ASP A 133 -10.87 89.37 88.38
CA ASP A 133 -10.08 88.52 87.48
C ASP A 133 -10.18 88.81 85.97
N ASN A 134 -11.14 89.59 85.41
CA ASN A 134 -11.19 89.63 83.92
C ASN A 134 -12.04 90.68 83.17
N VAL A 135 -11.82 92.00 83.30
CA VAL A 135 -12.38 92.93 82.27
C VAL A 135 -11.42 94.04 81.81
N SER A 136 -10.95 94.94 82.68
CA SER A 136 -10.24 96.16 82.21
C SER A 136 -8.78 95.96 81.76
N VAL A 137 -8.07 94.96 82.31
CA VAL A 137 -6.71 94.60 81.89
C VAL A 137 -6.72 93.77 80.60
N ALA A 138 -7.78 92.99 80.36
CA ALA A 138 -7.92 92.16 79.17
C ALA A 138 -8.18 92.99 77.89
N ASP A 139 -9.02 94.03 77.94
CA ASP A 139 -9.32 94.84 76.74
C ASP A 139 -8.15 95.72 76.28
N THR A 140 -7.37 96.27 77.22
CA THR A 140 -6.18 97.07 76.91
C THR A 140 -5.05 96.18 76.37
N ALA A 141 -4.88 94.97 76.91
CA ALA A 141 -3.92 93.99 76.41
C ALA A 141 -4.33 93.40 75.05
N LYS A 142 -5.62 93.15 74.84
CA LYS A 142 -6.17 92.62 73.57
C LYS A 142 -5.96 93.60 72.42
N THR A 143 -6.21 94.90 72.63
CA THR A 143 -6.00 95.93 71.59
C THR A 143 -4.51 96.11 71.22
N ALA A 144 -3.62 96.08 72.22
CA ALA A 144 -2.18 96.16 72.00
C ALA A 144 -1.59 94.89 71.35
N ALA A 145 -2.13 93.71 71.66
CA ALA A 145 -1.68 92.43 71.10
C ALA A 145 -2.19 92.18 69.67
N LEU A 146 -3.30 92.81 69.28
CA LEU A 146 -3.90 92.70 67.95
C LEU A 146 -3.42 93.75 66.96
N THR A 147 -2.50 94.63 67.35
CA THR A 147 -1.91 95.63 66.45
C THR A 147 -0.55 95.13 65.99
N ASN A 148 -0.30 95.16 64.68
CA ASN A 148 0.97 94.68 64.13
C ASN A 148 2.18 95.48 64.65
N ALA A 149 3.38 94.92 64.51
CA ALA A 149 4.61 95.53 65.05
C ALA A 149 4.92 96.95 64.53
N ALA A 150 4.37 97.32 63.35
CA ALA A 150 4.51 98.64 62.74
C ALA A 150 3.42 99.65 63.16
N GLY A 151 2.39 99.23 63.90
CA GLY A 151 1.30 100.09 64.37
C GLY A 151 0.29 100.52 63.30
N THR A 152 0.36 99.95 62.11
CA THR A 152 -0.40 100.39 60.92
C THR A 152 -1.72 99.65 60.71
N LYS A 153 -1.92 98.50 61.37
CA LYS A 153 -3.13 97.68 61.26
C LYS A 153 -3.44 97.05 62.62
N THR A 154 -4.68 97.23 63.08
CA THR A 154 -5.23 96.58 64.28
C THR A 154 -6.30 95.58 63.86
N TYR A 155 -6.07 94.32 64.18
CA TYR A 155 -6.96 93.21 63.85
C TYR A 155 -8.15 93.16 64.80
N THR A 156 -9.32 92.83 64.27
CA THR A 156 -10.58 92.85 65.03
C THR A 156 -10.75 91.61 65.92
N THR A 157 -10.06 90.50 65.62
CA THR A 157 -10.03 89.28 66.42
C THR A 157 -8.62 88.70 66.46
N VAL A 158 -8.32 87.91 67.51
CA VAL A 158 -7.05 87.18 67.62
C VAL A 158 -6.96 86.17 66.49
N ASP A 159 -8.07 85.54 66.11
CA ASP A 159 -8.11 84.63 64.97
C ASP A 159 -7.81 85.33 63.64
N ALA A 160 -8.18 86.60 63.45
CA ALA A 160 -7.78 87.35 62.24
C ALA A 160 -6.28 87.75 62.25
N ALA A 161 -5.70 87.98 63.43
CA ALA A 161 -4.26 88.21 63.60
C ALA A 161 -3.43 86.91 63.54
N TYR A 162 -4.05 85.80 63.94
CA TYR A 162 -3.51 84.44 63.96
C TYR A 162 -3.64 83.79 62.59
N ASP A 163 -4.72 83.95 61.85
CA ASP A 163 -4.86 83.41 60.48
C ASP A 163 -3.91 84.11 59.50
N GLU A 164 -3.57 85.38 59.74
CA GLU A 164 -2.53 86.12 58.99
C GLU A 164 -1.10 85.82 59.52
N GLY A 165 -0.97 85.20 60.71
CA GLY A 165 0.31 84.85 61.37
C GLY A 165 0.60 83.34 61.54
N VAL A 166 -0.36 82.45 61.25
CA VAL A 166 -0.38 81.00 61.49
C VAL A 166 -0.89 80.21 60.28
N LEU A 167 -0.68 80.75 59.07
CA LEU A 167 -0.31 79.91 57.92
C LEU A 167 1.11 79.29 58.08
N VAL A 168 1.54 79.08 59.32
CA VAL A 168 2.89 78.70 59.70
C VAL A 168 2.81 77.81 60.96
N THR A 169 2.07 76.70 60.90
CA THR A 169 2.45 75.55 61.75
C THR A 169 3.82 75.07 61.30
N SER A 170 4.65 74.44 62.14
CA SER A 170 5.94 73.91 61.67
C SER A 170 5.81 72.86 60.55
N ALA A 171 4.61 72.31 60.31
CA ALA A 171 4.30 71.48 59.15
C ALA A 171 3.91 72.32 57.91
N ASP A 172 3.16 73.41 58.05
CA ASP A 172 2.84 74.34 56.95
C ASP A 172 4.03 75.23 56.57
N ALA A 173 4.90 75.54 57.52
CA ALA A 173 6.17 76.24 57.31
C ALA A 173 7.17 75.36 56.56
N VAL A 174 7.24 74.07 56.91
CA VAL A 174 8.07 73.08 56.20
C VAL A 174 7.45 72.79 54.84
N THR A 175 6.13 72.65 54.74
CA THR A 175 5.43 72.47 53.46
C THR A 175 5.63 73.70 52.58
N ALA A 176 5.45 74.93 53.07
CA ALA A 176 5.66 76.16 52.31
C ALA A 176 7.14 76.42 51.97
N ALA A 177 8.09 76.11 52.87
CA ALA A 177 9.52 76.21 52.59
C ALA A 177 10.02 75.13 51.61
N LEU A 178 9.31 74.00 51.54
CA LEU A 178 9.55 72.93 50.57
C LEU A 178 8.61 72.99 49.37
N THR A 179 7.78 74.02 49.22
CA THR A 179 6.90 74.19 48.06
C THR A 179 7.53 75.18 47.10
N ASP A 180 7.64 74.81 45.83
CA ASP A 180 8.20 75.70 44.80
C ASP A 180 7.22 76.79 44.36
N ALA A 181 7.66 77.70 43.49
CA ALA A 181 6.85 78.82 42.98
C ALA A 181 5.58 78.38 42.21
N GLY A 182 5.50 77.11 41.78
CA GLY A 182 4.33 76.52 41.11
C GLY A 182 3.29 75.95 42.08
N GLY A 183 3.57 75.96 43.39
CA GLY A 183 2.66 75.44 44.41
C GLY A 183 2.77 73.93 44.63
N THR A 184 3.85 73.27 44.17
CA THR A 184 4.07 71.83 44.36
C THR A 184 4.90 71.56 45.63
N PRO A 185 4.42 70.78 46.62
CA PRO A 185 5.18 70.47 47.83
C PRO A 185 6.24 69.37 47.63
N HIS A 186 7.45 69.59 48.14
CA HIS A 186 8.57 68.65 48.07
C HIS A 186 8.87 68.00 49.43
N ALA A 187 9.39 66.78 49.42
CA ALA A 187 9.62 66.02 50.66
C ALA A 187 10.92 66.39 51.38
N THR A 188 11.88 67.01 50.70
CA THR A 188 13.21 67.37 51.24
C THR A 188 13.71 68.72 50.73
N VAL A 189 14.60 69.36 51.50
CA VAL A 189 15.14 70.70 51.18
C VAL A 189 15.93 70.70 49.86
N ASP A 190 16.68 69.64 49.57
CA ASP A 190 17.44 69.52 48.32
C ASP A 190 16.53 69.43 47.09
N ALA A 191 15.36 68.77 47.20
CA ALA A 191 14.37 68.69 46.13
C ALA A 191 13.71 70.07 45.86
N ALA A 192 13.42 70.83 46.93
CA ALA A 192 12.86 72.18 46.81
C ALA A 192 13.88 73.19 46.22
N ILE A 193 15.16 73.10 46.60
CA ILE A 193 16.24 73.91 46.02
C ILE A 193 16.44 73.57 44.54
N THR A 194 16.46 72.28 44.19
CA THR A 194 16.60 71.83 42.80
C THR A 194 15.43 72.30 41.92
N SER A 195 14.19 72.29 42.43
CA SER A 195 13.02 72.84 41.72
C SER A 195 13.11 74.35 41.54
N ASN A 196 13.54 75.10 42.56
CA ASN A 196 13.71 76.55 42.46
C ASN A 196 14.85 76.96 41.51
N ASP A 197 15.98 76.24 41.52
CA ASP A 197 17.06 76.43 40.56
C ASP A 197 16.61 76.10 39.13
N THR A 198 15.77 75.07 38.97
CA THR A 198 15.12 74.74 37.70
C THR A 198 14.15 75.83 37.28
N ALA A 199 13.33 76.39 38.17
CA ALA A 199 12.39 77.47 37.86
C ALA A 199 13.08 78.82 37.57
N ILE A 200 14.21 79.12 38.22
CA ILE A 200 15.03 80.30 37.92
C ILE A 200 15.77 80.10 36.58
N ALA A 201 16.28 78.89 36.32
CA ALA A 201 16.85 78.53 35.03
C ALA A 201 15.80 78.54 33.91
N ASP A 202 14.57 78.07 34.17
CA ASP A 202 13.45 78.07 33.23
C ASP A 202 12.91 79.48 33.01
N ALA A 203 12.83 80.35 34.03
CA ALA A 203 12.43 81.75 33.86
C ALA A 203 13.50 82.55 33.09
N ALA A 204 14.79 82.28 33.36
CA ALA A 204 15.90 82.83 32.58
C ALA A 204 15.90 82.29 31.14
N THR A 205 15.57 81.01 30.95
CA THR A 205 15.45 80.36 29.64
C THR A 205 14.20 80.83 28.90
N VAL A 206 13.05 81.04 29.53
CA VAL A 206 11.82 81.56 28.92
C VAL A 206 12.00 83.03 28.54
N THR A 207 12.70 83.83 29.36
CA THR A 207 13.01 85.23 29.01
C THR A 207 14.04 85.30 27.88
N ALA A 208 15.06 84.43 27.88
CA ALA A 208 16.04 84.32 26.80
C ALA A 208 15.44 83.74 25.52
N THR A 209 14.56 82.74 25.61
CA THR A 209 13.81 82.14 24.51
C THR A 209 12.81 83.13 23.95
N ALA A 210 12.01 83.83 24.75
CA ALA A 210 11.09 84.86 24.23
C ALA A 210 11.84 86.02 23.52
N ALA A 211 13.03 86.40 24.02
CA ALA A 211 13.87 87.39 23.35
C ALA A 211 14.53 86.86 22.06
N ALA A 212 14.96 85.59 22.04
CA ALA A 212 15.51 84.92 20.86
C ALA A 212 14.42 84.62 19.82
N GLU A 213 13.25 84.16 20.24
CA GLU A 213 12.07 83.85 19.44
C GLU A 213 11.54 85.12 18.77
N ALA A 214 11.43 86.23 19.52
CA ALA A 214 11.12 87.55 18.97
C ALA A 214 12.16 88.05 17.95
N THR A 215 13.43 87.65 18.09
CA THR A 215 14.49 87.98 17.12
C THR A 215 14.44 87.08 15.88
N LEU A 216 14.12 85.79 16.04
CA LEU A 216 14.01 84.79 14.97
C LEU A 216 12.76 84.99 14.09
N VAL A 217 11.65 85.47 14.66
CA VAL A 217 10.41 85.75 13.91
C VAL A 217 10.29 87.22 13.47
N ALA A 218 11.25 88.07 13.83
CA ALA A 218 11.29 89.45 13.37
C ALA A 218 11.38 89.50 11.84
N GLY A 219 10.35 90.06 11.20
CA GLY A 219 10.27 90.21 9.75
C GLY A 219 9.68 89.02 8.99
N THR A 220 9.30 87.92 9.67
CA THR A 220 8.65 86.76 9.02
C THR A 220 7.12 86.86 8.99
N GLY A 221 6.53 87.80 9.75
CA GLY A 221 5.08 88.00 9.82
C GLY A 221 4.34 87.05 10.78
N PHE A 222 5.06 86.22 11.54
CA PHE A 222 4.50 85.30 12.53
C PHE A 222 4.91 85.72 13.95
N ASP A 223 4.02 85.57 14.93
CA ASP A 223 4.22 86.06 16.30
C ASP A 223 5.07 85.12 17.18
N THR A 224 5.25 83.85 16.78
CA THR A 224 6.03 82.84 17.52
C THR A 224 6.73 81.88 16.56
N VAL A 225 7.83 81.26 17.00
CA VAL A 225 8.50 80.19 16.23
C VAL A 225 7.58 78.99 16.13
N ALA A 226 6.67 78.77 17.09
CA ALA A 226 5.61 77.76 16.98
C ALA A 226 4.61 78.07 15.85
N ALA A 227 4.23 79.34 15.63
CA ALA A 227 3.35 79.74 14.53
C ALA A 227 4.08 79.68 13.18
N LEU A 228 5.35 80.10 13.14
CA LEU A 228 6.22 79.95 11.97
C LEU A 228 6.45 78.47 11.65
N ASN A 229 6.70 77.63 12.67
CA ASN A 229 6.85 76.19 12.54
C ASN A 229 5.54 75.55 12.13
N ALA A 230 4.39 75.91 12.69
CA ALA A 230 3.10 75.40 12.25
C ALA A 230 2.78 75.80 10.81
N ALA A 231 3.09 77.02 10.39
CA ALA A 231 2.95 77.47 9.01
C ALA A 231 3.96 76.78 8.07
N TYR A 232 5.19 76.58 8.52
CA TYR A 232 6.22 75.81 7.83
C TYR A 232 5.77 74.35 7.69
N THR A 233 5.44 73.66 8.79
CA THR A 233 4.85 72.31 8.83
C THR A 233 3.61 72.20 7.95
N THR A 234 2.75 73.22 7.89
CA THR A 234 1.59 73.25 6.96
C THR A 234 2.03 73.44 5.50
N ALA A 235 3.08 74.21 5.24
CA ALA A 235 3.64 74.43 3.90
C ALA A 235 4.47 73.24 3.38
N ILE A 236 5.16 72.48 4.24
CA ILE A 236 5.82 71.21 3.89
C ILE A 236 4.86 70.01 3.95
N ALA A 237 3.75 70.07 4.69
CA ALA A 237 2.64 69.12 4.56
C ALA A 237 1.81 69.35 3.29
N ALA A 238 2.06 70.44 2.56
CA ALA A 238 1.45 70.73 1.26
C ALA A 238 2.27 70.16 0.08
N THR A 239 2.52 68.86 0.09
CA THR A 239 2.64 67.96 -1.09
C THR A 239 2.65 66.52 -0.55
N PRO A 240 2.00 65.53 -1.19
CA PRO A 240 1.94 65.32 -2.64
C PRO A 240 0.52 65.30 -3.23
N ALA A 241 0.37 65.85 -4.44
CA ALA A 241 -0.51 65.22 -5.41
C ALA A 241 0.44 64.60 -6.44
N LEU A 242 0.69 63.30 -6.35
CA LEU A 242 1.17 62.51 -7.47
C LEU A 242 0.04 61.56 -7.87
N VAL A 243 -0.41 61.81 -9.09
CA VAL A 243 -1.10 60.95 -10.05
C VAL A 243 -0.50 61.46 -11.37
N ASP A 244 0.24 60.62 -12.10
CA ASP A 244 0.95 60.93 -13.35
C ASP A 244 2.13 61.92 -13.25
N GLN A 245 3.31 61.45 -12.83
CA GLN A 245 4.58 62.20 -12.92
C GLN A 245 5.39 61.82 -14.16
N ALA A 246 5.94 62.80 -14.86
CA ALA A 246 6.90 62.55 -15.92
C ALA A 246 8.34 62.64 -15.37
N LEU A 247 9.22 61.72 -15.78
CA LEU A 247 10.67 61.86 -15.59
C LEU A 247 11.21 62.99 -16.48
N GLU A 248 12.17 63.75 -15.96
CA GLU A 248 12.86 64.83 -16.65
C GLU A 248 14.23 64.36 -17.19
N THR A 249 14.94 65.21 -17.92
CA THR A 249 16.28 64.87 -18.45
C THR A 249 17.40 65.03 -17.40
N THR A 250 17.05 65.55 -16.23
CA THR A 250 17.95 65.72 -15.08
C THR A 250 17.71 64.60 -14.07
N GLN A 251 18.55 64.50 -13.03
CA GLN A 251 18.31 63.54 -11.95
C GLN A 251 16.93 63.78 -11.31
N ASP A 252 16.11 62.73 -11.33
CA ASP A 252 14.84 62.67 -10.64
C ASP A 252 14.96 61.86 -9.34
N VAL A 253 14.33 62.36 -8.28
CA VAL A 253 14.13 61.62 -7.03
C VAL A 253 12.64 61.66 -6.72
N ILE A 254 11.93 60.63 -7.19
CA ILE A 254 10.48 60.49 -7.02
C ILE A 254 10.22 59.58 -5.84
N GLN A 255 9.38 60.05 -4.92
CA GLN A 255 8.81 59.25 -3.84
C GLN A 255 7.30 59.26 -4.00
N GLY A 256 6.72 58.09 -4.23
CA GLY A 256 5.30 57.89 -4.31
C GLY A 256 4.62 57.99 -2.94
N THR A 257 3.32 57.87 -3.00
CA THR A 257 2.35 58.21 -1.97
C THR A 257 1.86 56.93 -1.28
N ALA A 258 0.64 56.93 -0.75
CA ALA A 258 0.00 55.74 -0.19
C ALA A 258 -1.17 55.26 -1.09
N SER A 259 -1.26 55.81 -2.31
CA SER A 259 -2.23 55.47 -3.35
C SER A 259 -1.45 55.10 -4.61
N ASP A 260 -2.08 54.38 -5.53
CA ASP A 260 -1.48 53.95 -6.80
C ASP A 260 -0.87 55.14 -7.56
N ASP A 261 0.45 55.17 -7.67
CA ASP A 261 1.19 56.19 -8.40
C ASP A 261 1.53 55.75 -9.82
N THR A 262 1.51 56.68 -10.76
CA THR A 262 1.94 56.44 -12.15
C THR A 262 3.08 57.39 -12.50
N ILE A 263 4.20 56.82 -12.91
CA ILE A 263 5.41 57.52 -13.34
C ILE A 263 5.67 57.16 -14.81
N VAL A 264 5.93 58.15 -15.65
CA VAL A 264 6.16 57.96 -17.09
C VAL A 264 7.49 58.58 -17.52
N GLY A 265 8.29 57.82 -18.26
CA GLY A 265 9.56 58.29 -18.83
C GLY A 265 9.70 57.90 -20.29
N THR A 266 10.85 58.28 -20.86
CA THR A 266 11.32 57.89 -22.19
C THR A 266 12.77 57.43 -22.09
N ASN A 267 13.35 56.90 -23.18
CA ASN A 267 14.77 56.55 -23.22
C ASN A 267 15.73 57.75 -23.01
N LEU A 268 15.23 58.99 -23.05
CA LEU A 268 16.01 60.20 -22.80
C LEU A 268 15.86 60.74 -21.37
N THR A 269 14.80 60.35 -20.67
CA THR A 269 14.49 60.82 -19.31
C THR A 269 14.74 59.76 -18.25
N TYR A 270 14.66 58.47 -18.61
CA TYR A 270 15.10 57.37 -17.73
C TYR A 270 16.63 57.26 -17.74
N ASN A 271 17.27 57.75 -16.67
CA ASN A 271 18.71 57.86 -16.55
C ASN A 271 19.25 57.08 -15.33
N ALA A 272 20.55 56.77 -15.31
CA ALA A 272 21.15 55.95 -14.26
C ALA A 272 21.23 56.65 -12.89
N THR A 273 21.00 57.96 -12.82
CA THR A 273 21.02 58.73 -11.58
C THR A 273 19.64 58.90 -10.95
N ASP A 274 18.57 58.47 -11.62
CA ASP A 274 17.21 58.57 -11.12
C ASP A 274 16.95 57.58 -9.99
N VAL A 275 16.08 57.99 -9.07
CA VAL A 275 15.58 57.20 -7.97
C VAL A 275 14.06 57.29 -7.97
N VAL A 276 13.38 56.16 -8.22
CA VAL A 276 11.93 56.03 -8.19
C VAL A 276 11.54 55.09 -7.06
N ILE A 277 10.73 55.58 -6.12
CA ILE A 277 10.25 54.83 -4.97
C ILE A 277 8.72 54.81 -5.02
N GLY A 278 8.05 53.66 -5.06
CA GLY A 278 6.60 53.60 -5.26
C GLY A 278 5.76 54.01 -4.04
N GLY A 279 6.21 53.78 -2.82
CA GLY A 279 5.42 54.15 -1.64
C GLY A 279 4.48 53.01 -1.25
N GLY A 280 3.17 53.25 -1.15
CA GLY A 280 2.17 52.20 -0.97
C GLY A 280 1.00 52.41 -1.93
N GLY A 281 0.29 51.34 -2.27
CA GLY A 281 -0.60 51.31 -3.44
C GLY A 281 -0.05 50.32 -4.46
N ASP A 282 -0.67 50.23 -5.64
CA ASP A 282 -0.14 49.49 -6.79
C ASP A 282 0.55 50.47 -7.76
N ASP A 283 1.86 50.67 -7.61
CA ASP A 283 2.59 51.72 -8.33
C ASP A 283 3.07 51.24 -9.71
N THR A 284 3.06 52.15 -10.69
CA THR A 284 3.43 51.86 -12.08
C THR A 284 4.48 52.83 -12.63
N LEU A 285 5.60 52.29 -13.13
CA LEU A 285 6.62 53.03 -13.90
C LEU A 285 6.56 52.61 -15.37
N THR A 286 6.24 53.52 -16.28
CA THR A 286 6.21 53.25 -17.74
C THR A 286 7.30 54.02 -18.48
N ILE A 287 8.19 53.33 -19.18
CA ILE A 287 9.24 53.91 -20.03
C ILE A 287 8.88 53.69 -21.51
N ASN A 288 8.51 54.77 -22.19
CA ASN A 288 8.22 54.76 -23.63
C ASN A 288 9.49 55.11 -24.43
N SER A 289 10.19 54.09 -24.92
CA SER A 289 11.42 54.19 -25.69
C SER A 289 11.18 54.27 -27.19
N ALA A 290 11.85 55.21 -27.85
CA ALA A 290 11.92 55.29 -29.31
C ALA A 290 13.19 54.60 -29.89
N VAL A 291 14.03 54.03 -29.04
CA VAL A 291 15.23 53.26 -29.40
C VAL A 291 15.07 51.79 -28.96
N ASP A 292 15.86 50.91 -29.57
CA ASP A 292 15.89 49.47 -29.32
C ASP A 292 16.53 49.09 -27.98
N THR A 293 17.56 49.82 -27.54
CA THR A 293 18.28 49.56 -26.28
C THR A 293 17.95 50.58 -25.16
N ILE A 294 17.60 50.07 -23.97
CA ILE A 294 17.41 50.82 -22.72
C ILE A 294 18.47 50.35 -21.71
N ALA A 295 19.65 50.99 -21.74
CA ALA A 295 20.80 50.63 -20.90
C ALA A 295 20.90 51.41 -19.57
N ALA A 296 20.04 52.41 -19.36
CA ALA A 296 20.04 53.19 -18.13
C ALA A 296 19.50 52.35 -16.96
N ALA A 297 20.17 52.40 -15.80
CA ALA A 297 19.81 51.62 -14.62
C ALA A 297 19.40 52.53 -13.45
N ALA A 298 18.23 53.17 -13.55
CA ALA A 298 17.66 53.93 -12.43
C ALA A 298 17.41 53.02 -11.21
N THR A 299 17.46 53.59 -10.01
CA THR A 299 17.11 52.87 -8.79
C THR A 299 15.59 52.84 -8.65
N VAL A 300 14.98 51.67 -8.78
CA VAL A 300 13.52 51.50 -8.66
C VAL A 300 13.22 50.61 -7.46
N VAL A 301 12.51 51.14 -6.47
CA VAL A 301 12.24 50.44 -5.19
C VAL A 301 10.76 50.52 -4.86
N GLY A 302 10.16 49.37 -4.55
CA GLY A 302 8.76 49.31 -4.13
C GLY A 302 7.78 49.83 -5.18
N VAL A 303 8.07 49.58 -6.46
CA VAL A 303 7.13 49.79 -7.57
C VAL A 303 6.68 48.41 -8.05
N GLU A 304 5.38 48.17 -8.08
CA GLU A 304 4.79 46.87 -8.37
C GLU A 304 4.83 46.53 -9.86
N ASN A 305 4.63 47.54 -10.73
CA ASN A 305 4.55 47.35 -12.18
C ASN A 305 5.56 48.26 -12.91
N VAL A 306 6.49 47.68 -13.66
CA VAL A 306 7.41 48.42 -14.54
C VAL A 306 7.15 48.03 -15.99
N VAL A 307 6.93 48.99 -16.88
CA VAL A 307 6.58 48.73 -18.28
C VAL A 307 7.60 49.41 -19.18
N PHE A 308 8.31 48.64 -19.99
CA PHE A 308 9.17 49.15 -21.05
C PHE A 308 8.49 48.97 -22.40
N ASN A 309 8.05 50.08 -23.00
CA ASN A 309 7.41 50.12 -24.30
C ASN A 309 8.40 50.59 -25.36
N ILE A 310 8.80 49.71 -26.28
CA ILE A 310 9.80 49.98 -27.30
C ILE A 310 9.12 50.12 -28.67
N SER A 311 9.33 51.27 -29.32
CA SER A 311 8.67 51.66 -30.58
C SER A 311 9.66 52.00 -31.72
N SER A 312 10.90 51.53 -31.63
CA SER A 312 11.97 51.85 -32.59
C SER A 312 11.67 51.31 -33.99
N ALA A 313 11.74 52.18 -35.01
CA ALA A 313 11.55 51.80 -36.41
C ALA A 313 12.71 50.94 -37.00
N ASN A 314 13.83 50.84 -36.28
CA ASN A 314 15.02 50.06 -36.67
C ASN A 314 15.28 48.91 -35.68
N LEU A 315 14.24 48.35 -35.07
CA LEU A 315 14.32 47.28 -34.09
C LEU A 315 15.08 46.05 -34.61
N ALA A 316 16.28 45.84 -34.07
CA ALA A 316 17.00 44.57 -34.13
C ALA A 316 16.59 43.66 -32.96
N GLU A 317 16.44 44.21 -31.75
CA GLU A 317 16.12 43.46 -30.54
C GLU A 317 15.55 44.43 -29.48
N ALA A 318 14.61 43.97 -28.64
CA ALA A 318 14.18 44.72 -27.46
C ALA A 318 15.16 44.50 -26.30
N ASP A 319 16.13 45.39 -26.13
CA ASP A 319 17.27 45.23 -25.20
C ASP A 319 17.11 46.10 -23.95
N VAL A 320 16.99 45.49 -22.76
CA VAL A 320 16.70 46.19 -21.49
C VAL A 320 17.59 45.71 -20.36
N THR A 321 18.16 46.63 -19.59
CA THR A 321 19.00 46.35 -18.40
C THR A 321 18.26 46.64 -17.09
N LEU A 322 18.20 45.67 -16.18
CA LEU A 322 17.37 45.73 -14.95
C LEU A 322 18.18 45.83 -13.64
N THR A 323 19.46 46.21 -13.69
CA THR A 323 20.44 46.13 -12.58
C THR A 323 19.93 46.59 -11.21
N ASN A 324 19.14 47.67 -11.14
CA ASN A 324 18.69 48.29 -9.90
C ASN A 324 17.16 48.16 -9.67
N ILE A 325 16.52 47.22 -10.35
CA ILE A 325 15.12 46.83 -10.13
C ILE A 325 15.15 45.42 -9.53
N LYS A 326 14.58 45.25 -8.33
CA LYS A 326 14.76 44.03 -7.52
C LYS A 326 13.46 43.30 -7.16
N THR A 327 12.32 43.89 -7.47
CA THR A 327 10.97 43.39 -7.15
C THR A 327 9.98 43.92 -8.21
N GLY A 328 8.79 43.31 -8.27
CA GLY A 328 7.69 43.75 -9.15
C GLY A 328 7.55 42.92 -10.43
N SER A 329 6.46 43.15 -11.16
CA SER A 329 6.23 42.67 -12.52
C SER A 329 6.78 43.67 -13.53
N ILE A 330 7.50 43.18 -14.52
CA ILE A 330 8.19 43.96 -15.54
C ILE A 330 7.71 43.52 -16.91
N ALA A 331 6.93 44.36 -17.58
CA ALA A 331 6.47 44.12 -18.93
C ALA A 331 7.47 44.69 -19.96
N ILE A 332 7.89 43.88 -20.91
CA ILE A 332 8.76 44.27 -22.03
C ILE A 332 7.95 44.16 -23.32
N ASN A 333 7.57 45.31 -23.88
CA ASN A 333 6.72 45.39 -25.04
C ASN A 333 7.47 45.93 -26.25
N GLN A 334 7.36 45.24 -27.38
CA GLN A 334 7.55 45.83 -28.69
C GLN A 334 6.21 46.33 -29.22
N LEU A 335 6.12 47.62 -29.54
CA LEU A 335 4.89 48.25 -30.06
C LEU A 335 4.86 48.35 -31.59
N THR A 336 6.00 48.09 -32.24
CA THR A 336 6.15 48.08 -33.69
C THR A 336 6.79 46.76 -34.11
N ALA A 337 6.27 46.12 -35.16
CA ALA A 337 6.87 44.91 -35.71
C ALA A 337 8.26 45.22 -36.28
N GLY A 338 9.31 44.69 -35.65
CA GLY A 338 10.70 44.74 -36.13
C GLY A 338 11.05 43.57 -37.05
N SER A 339 12.27 43.56 -37.62
CA SER A 339 12.72 42.49 -38.53
C SER A 339 13.11 41.19 -37.82
N ALA A 340 13.44 41.20 -36.52
CA ALA A 340 13.87 40.01 -35.76
C ALA A 340 12.95 39.61 -34.60
N ALA A 341 12.13 40.54 -34.06
CA ALA A 341 11.11 40.26 -33.03
C ALA A 341 11.63 39.51 -31.76
N THR A 342 12.90 39.73 -31.37
CA THR A 342 13.55 39.15 -30.18
C THR A 342 13.62 40.13 -29.01
N ALA A 343 13.96 39.62 -27.82
CA ALA A 343 14.25 40.43 -26.64
C ALA A 343 15.56 39.97 -25.95
N ASN A 344 16.31 40.91 -25.40
CA ASN A 344 17.48 40.65 -24.56
C ASN A 344 17.38 41.40 -23.24
N ILE A 345 17.31 40.67 -22.13
CA ILE A 345 17.14 41.23 -20.80
C ILE A 345 18.39 40.92 -19.98
N THR A 346 19.02 41.93 -19.41
CA THR A 346 20.23 41.74 -18.60
C THR A 346 20.00 42.11 -17.14
N ASN A 347 20.62 41.36 -16.23
CA ASN A 347 20.53 41.53 -14.78
C ASN A 347 19.09 41.44 -14.23
N ALA A 348 18.31 40.49 -14.73
CA ALA A 348 16.97 40.20 -14.20
C ALA A 348 17.07 39.34 -12.93
N GLY A 349 16.50 39.77 -11.81
CA GLY A 349 16.50 38.97 -10.58
C GLY A 349 15.60 39.53 -9.49
N GLY A 350 14.81 38.66 -8.87
CA GLY A 350 13.77 39.01 -7.89
C GLY A 350 12.49 39.56 -8.53
N VAL A 351 12.29 39.35 -9.84
CA VAL A 351 11.24 40.01 -10.63
C VAL A 351 10.41 38.99 -11.42
N THR A 352 9.21 39.39 -11.82
CA THR A 352 8.42 38.68 -12.85
C THR A 352 8.59 39.41 -14.18
N LEU A 353 8.96 38.72 -15.25
CA LEU A 353 9.06 39.27 -16.61
C LEU A 353 7.84 38.86 -17.43
N GLU A 354 7.25 39.81 -18.14
CA GLU A 354 6.14 39.57 -19.07
C GLU A 354 6.50 40.11 -20.45
N PHE A 355 6.55 39.25 -21.46
CA PHE A 355 6.85 39.68 -22.83
C PHE A 355 5.57 40.00 -23.61
N GLY A 356 5.56 41.15 -24.28
CA GLY A 356 4.43 41.61 -25.08
C GLY A 356 4.24 40.84 -26.39
N GLY A 357 3.04 40.93 -26.96
CA GLY A 357 2.57 40.09 -28.08
C GLY A 357 3.27 40.23 -29.44
N LEU A 358 4.26 41.12 -29.57
CA LEU A 358 5.09 41.23 -30.79
C LEU A 358 6.51 40.67 -30.60
N ILE A 359 6.86 40.22 -29.38
CA ILE A 359 8.03 39.40 -29.14
C ILE A 359 7.66 37.99 -29.59
N THR A 360 8.12 37.57 -30.77
CA THR A 360 7.74 36.27 -31.36
C THR A 360 8.94 35.39 -31.66
N GLY A 361 10.15 35.96 -31.64
CA GLY A 361 11.42 35.22 -31.68
C GLY A 361 11.89 34.82 -30.27
N ALA A 362 13.20 34.73 -30.11
CA ALA A 362 13.82 34.39 -28.83
C ALA A 362 13.76 35.55 -27.82
N ALA A 363 13.44 35.23 -26.58
CA ALA A 363 13.64 36.08 -25.41
C ALA A 363 14.83 35.55 -24.62
N THR A 364 15.97 36.25 -24.67
CA THR A 364 17.19 35.91 -23.93
C THR A 364 17.24 36.70 -22.63
N ILE A 365 17.46 36.04 -21.51
CA ILE A 365 17.48 36.65 -20.18
C ILE A 365 18.74 36.21 -19.42
N ALA A 366 19.53 37.19 -18.98
CA ALA A 366 20.63 36.96 -18.04
C ALA A 366 20.12 37.19 -16.61
N GLN A 367 19.91 36.10 -15.89
CA GLN A 367 19.49 36.10 -14.50
C GLN A 367 20.62 36.56 -13.57
N VAL A 368 20.27 37.28 -12.52
CA VAL A 368 21.18 37.61 -11.41
C VAL A 368 21.32 36.40 -10.49
N ALA A 369 22.55 36.00 -10.20
CA ALA A 369 22.87 34.96 -9.24
C ALA A 369 22.14 35.12 -7.89
N ALA A 370 21.69 34.02 -7.30
CA ALA A 370 21.02 33.96 -5.99
C ALA A 370 19.70 34.72 -5.91
N THR A 371 18.96 34.78 -7.03
CA THR A 371 17.64 35.44 -7.08
C THR A 371 16.63 34.54 -7.77
N ASP A 372 15.36 34.71 -7.43
CA ASP A 372 14.25 34.07 -8.14
C ASP A 372 13.86 34.90 -9.36
N LEU A 373 13.53 34.23 -10.46
CA LEU A 373 13.08 34.84 -11.70
C LEU A 373 11.86 34.09 -12.21
N VAL A 374 10.78 34.82 -12.48
CA VAL A 374 9.59 34.27 -13.13
C VAL A 374 9.46 34.91 -14.50
N VAL A 375 9.20 34.14 -15.54
CA VAL A 375 9.08 34.59 -16.93
C VAL A 375 7.80 34.06 -17.53
N ASN A 376 6.97 34.98 -18.02
CA ASN A 376 5.89 34.69 -18.94
C ASN A 376 6.35 35.06 -20.35
N PRO A 377 6.63 34.07 -21.24
CA PRO A 377 7.08 34.34 -22.60
C PRO A 377 6.05 35.08 -23.45
N GLY A 378 4.77 35.13 -23.05
CA GLY A 378 3.72 35.70 -23.88
C GLY A 378 3.64 34.97 -25.22
N THR A 379 4.05 35.66 -26.29
CA THR A 379 4.10 35.11 -27.66
C THR A 379 5.50 34.68 -28.11
N ALA A 380 6.53 34.80 -27.27
CA ALA A 380 7.90 34.46 -27.63
C ALA A 380 7.99 32.97 -28.02
N GLY A 381 8.73 32.70 -29.08
CA GLY A 381 8.94 31.35 -29.60
C GLY A 381 9.85 30.52 -28.70
N THR A 382 10.92 31.17 -28.25
CA THR A 382 12.00 30.56 -27.47
C THR A 382 12.29 31.41 -26.24
N VAL A 383 12.57 30.78 -25.10
CA VAL A 383 13.08 31.45 -23.90
C VAL A 383 14.44 30.88 -23.54
N ASN A 384 15.45 31.74 -23.45
CA ASN A 384 16.80 31.36 -23.04
C ASN A 384 17.16 32.07 -21.74
N ILE A 385 17.40 31.36 -20.64
CA ILE A 385 17.79 31.92 -19.35
C ILE A 385 19.17 31.39 -18.96
N THR A 386 20.10 32.29 -18.63
CA THR A 386 21.45 31.94 -18.18
C THR A 386 21.91 32.79 -17.00
N GLY A 387 23.02 32.41 -16.35
CA GLY A 387 23.72 33.24 -15.37
C GLY A 387 23.23 33.11 -13.92
N GLY A 388 22.09 32.46 -13.68
CA GLY A 388 21.68 32.06 -12.33
C GLY A 388 22.68 31.04 -11.77
N THR A 389 23.18 31.25 -10.55
CA THR A 389 24.04 30.24 -9.88
C THR A 389 23.29 29.47 -8.79
N THR A 390 22.35 30.14 -8.13
CA THR A 390 21.45 29.66 -7.07
C THR A 390 20.14 30.46 -7.17
N GLY A 391 19.06 30.01 -6.54
CA GLY A 391 17.71 30.58 -6.72
C GLY A 391 16.89 29.80 -7.74
N SER A 392 15.70 30.30 -8.09
CA SER A 392 14.80 29.64 -9.05
C SER A 392 14.65 30.40 -10.36
N ALA A 393 14.53 29.68 -11.48
CA ALA A 393 14.11 30.22 -12.77
C ALA A 393 12.84 29.50 -13.21
N THR A 394 11.73 30.23 -13.30
CA THR A 394 10.41 29.70 -13.66
C THR A 394 9.94 30.30 -14.98
N VAL A 395 9.61 29.46 -15.97
CA VAL A 395 9.03 29.85 -17.26
C VAL A 395 7.67 29.19 -17.41
N THR A 396 6.61 29.98 -17.57
CA THR A 396 5.24 29.45 -17.64
C THR A 396 4.45 30.08 -18.79
N SER A 397 3.98 29.26 -19.73
CA SER A 397 3.02 29.68 -20.76
C SER A 397 2.24 28.52 -21.38
N THR A 398 0.97 28.77 -21.69
CA THR A 398 0.13 27.84 -22.46
C THR A 398 0.01 28.22 -23.94
N ALA A 399 0.71 29.28 -24.37
CA ALA A 399 0.66 29.74 -25.74
C ALA A 399 1.27 28.71 -26.70
N ALA A 400 0.54 28.37 -27.76
CA ALA A 400 1.03 27.45 -28.79
C ALA A 400 2.28 27.97 -29.55
N THR A 401 2.58 29.26 -29.42
CA THR A 401 3.79 29.88 -30.00
C THR A 401 5.04 29.57 -29.18
N PHE A 402 4.92 29.24 -27.89
CA PHE A 402 6.05 28.88 -27.05
C PHE A 402 6.47 27.44 -27.34
N VAL A 403 7.56 27.29 -28.11
CA VAL A 403 7.99 26.01 -28.68
C VAL A 403 9.26 25.46 -28.06
N ASP A 404 10.07 26.33 -27.47
CA ASP A 404 11.43 26.01 -27.02
C ASP A 404 11.76 26.77 -25.72
N ALA A 405 12.43 26.10 -24.79
CA ALA A 405 12.87 26.67 -23.53
C ALA A 405 14.22 26.09 -23.13
N ASP A 406 15.24 26.95 -23.06
CA ASP A 406 16.58 26.65 -22.57
C ASP A 406 16.80 27.45 -21.27
N VAL A 407 16.80 26.78 -20.13
CA VAL A 407 16.86 27.43 -18.81
C VAL A 407 17.96 26.81 -17.99
N ALA A 408 19.01 27.58 -17.76
CA ALA A 408 20.17 27.14 -16.99
C ALA A 408 20.37 27.94 -15.70
N VAL A 409 20.39 27.21 -14.57
CA VAL A 409 20.82 27.70 -13.25
C VAL A 409 21.90 26.79 -12.67
N GLY A 410 22.85 27.36 -11.94
CA GLY A 410 24.02 26.64 -11.42
C GLY A 410 23.74 25.74 -10.20
N ALA A 411 24.83 25.35 -9.54
CA ALA A 411 24.99 24.18 -8.65
C ALA A 411 24.01 23.96 -7.47
N THR A 412 23.07 24.86 -7.20
CA THR A 412 21.97 24.61 -6.22
C THR A 412 20.64 25.25 -6.64
N GLY A 413 20.43 25.52 -7.93
CA GLY A 413 19.26 26.23 -8.44
C GLY A 413 18.10 25.31 -8.83
N THR A 414 16.88 25.88 -8.84
CA THR A 414 15.67 25.19 -9.31
C THR A 414 15.23 25.74 -10.66
N VAL A 415 15.03 24.87 -11.65
CA VAL A 415 14.41 25.20 -12.93
C VAL A 415 12.96 24.72 -12.91
N THR A 416 12.03 25.55 -13.37
CA THR A 416 10.65 25.14 -13.62
C THR A 416 10.20 25.65 -14.97
N ILE A 417 9.82 24.75 -15.87
CA ILE A 417 9.35 25.05 -17.22
C ILE A 417 7.98 24.41 -17.38
N THR A 418 6.95 25.22 -17.65
CA THR A 418 5.58 24.77 -17.87
C THR A 418 5.06 25.30 -19.20
N GLY A 419 4.80 24.38 -20.13
CA GLY A 419 4.36 24.64 -21.49
C GLY A 419 3.02 23.97 -21.85
N GLY A 420 2.30 24.58 -22.78
CA GLY A 420 1.16 23.96 -23.45
C GLY A 420 1.57 22.97 -24.54
N SER A 421 0.69 22.75 -25.51
CA SER A 421 0.91 21.83 -26.64
C SER A 421 1.97 22.31 -27.64
N GLY A 422 2.49 23.53 -27.49
CA GLY A 422 3.54 24.08 -28.35
C GLY A 422 4.95 23.65 -27.93
N LEU A 423 5.18 23.43 -26.64
CA LEU A 423 6.53 23.27 -26.06
C LEU A 423 7.11 21.89 -26.40
N ALA A 424 7.91 21.83 -27.47
CA ALA A 424 8.46 20.60 -28.04
C ALA A 424 9.93 20.37 -27.65
N ALA A 425 10.71 21.43 -27.48
CA ALA A 425 12.11 21.34 -27.08
C ALA A 425 12.29 21.98 -25.69
N ILE A 426 12.91 21.26 -24.78
CA ILE A 426 13.15 21.71 -23.42
C ILE A 426 14.58 21.35 -23.03
N ASP A 427 15.34 22.33 -22.56
CA ASP A 427 16.64 22.14 -21.91
C ASP A 427 16.58 22.78 -20.52
N ALA A 428 16.82 21.99 -19.49
CA ALA A 428 16.73 22.42 -18.10
C ALA A 428 18.01 22.01 -17.36
N ASP A 429 18.80 23.01 -16.94
CA ASP A 429 20.00 22.79 -16.13
C ASP A 429 19.76 23.27 -14.70
N GLY A 430 19.83 22.38 -13.72
CA GLY A 430 19.70 22.74 -12.32
C GLY A 430 19.81 21.54 -11.39
N THR A 431 19.73 21.77 -10.08
CA THR A 431 19.67 20.66 -9.10
C THR A 431 18.28 20.12 -8.89
N THR A 432 17.27 20.94 -9.16
CA THR A 432 15.88 20.52 -9.18
C THR A 432 15.25 21.04 -10.45
N MET A 433 14.80 20.14 -11.31
CA MET A 433 14.23 20.45 -12.62
C MET A 433 12.78 20.02 -12.65
N ASN A 434 11.85 20.96 -12.88
CA ASN A 434 10.43 20.66 -13.01
C ASN A 434 9.98 21.01 -14.42
N VAL A 435 9.74 20.01 -15.26
CA VAL A 435 9.32 20.19 -16.64
C VAL A 435 7.88 19.70 -16.80
N THR A 436 7.03 20.50 -17.42
CA THR A 436 5.66 20.11 -17.77
C THR A 436 5.37 20.56 -19.19
N THR A 437 4.98 19.62 -20.04
CA THR A 437 4.54 19.88 -21.41
C THR A 437 3.34 19.00 -21.75
N THR A 438 2.42 19.55 -22.54
CA THR A 438 1.28 18.80 -23.11
C THR A 438 1.47 18.56 -24.61
N ASN A 439 2.66 18.83 -25.15
CA ASN A 439 2.99 18.50 -26.52
C ASN A 439 2.96 16.97 -26.70
N ALA A 440 2.44 16.52 -27.83
CA ALA A 440 2.36 15.10 -28.15
C ALA A 440 3.75 14.45 -28.21
N ASN A 441 4.75 15.19 -28.68
CA ASN A 441 6.13 14.73 -28.79
C ASN A 441 7.06 15.83 -28.28
N SER A 442 7.90 15.50 -27.31
CA SER A 442 8.87 16.44 -26.75
C SER A 442 10.27 15.84 -26.66
N ASP A 443 11.27 16.67 -26.91
CA ASP A 443 12.67 16.39 -26.63
C ASP A 443 13.06 17.17 -25.36
N ILE A 444 13.43 16.45 -24.30
CA ILE A 444 13.71 17.01 -22.98
C ILE A 444 15.14 16.69 -22.61
N THR A 445 15.98 17.70 -22.45
CA THR A 445 17.33 17.58 -21.90
C THR A 445 17.31 18.05 -20.44
N LEU A 446 17.88 17.24 -19.57
CA LEU A 446 17.97 17.50 -18.13
C LEU A 446 19.43 17.44 -17.71
N THR A 447 20.02 18.57 -17.34
CA THR A 447 21.41 18.62 -16.89
C THR A 447 21.48 18.79 -15.38
N GLY A 448 21.94 17.76 -14.68
CA GLY A 448 22.33 17.84 -13.27
C GLY A 448 23.49 18.82 -13.09
N THR A 449 23.42 19.62 -12.02
CA THR A 449 24.46 20.64 -11.74
C THR A 449 25.08 20.48 -10.36
N SER A 450 24.55 19.57 -9.52
CA SER A 450 25.11 19.25 -8.22
C SER A 450 26.40 18.46 -8.35
N THR A 451 27.28 18.58 -7.35
CA THR A 451 28.44 17.70 -7.20
C THR A 451 28.21 16.59 -6.18
N ASP A 452 27.08 16.62 -5.47
CA ASP A 452 26.82 15.80 -4.28
C ASP A 452 25.80 14.67 -4.54
N ALA A 453 25.52 14.36 -5.81
CA ALA A 453 24.56 13.34 -6.24
C ALA A 453 23.15 13.54 -5.64
N THR A 454 22.62 14.77 -5.82
CA THR A 454 21.31 15.20 -5.29
C THR A 454 20.41 15.79 -6.37
N ASP A 455 20.77 15.63 -7.64
CA ASP A 455 20.03 16.19 -8.76
C ASP A 455 18.70 15.42 -8.93
N ALA A 456 17.60 16.16 -9.01
CA ALA A 456 16.27 15.59 -9.12
C ALA A 456 15.47 16.26 -10.24
N ALA A 457 14.77 15.45 -11.04
CA ALA A 457 13.87 15.93 -12.08
C ALA A 457 12.44 15.44 -11.84
N THR A 458 11.46 16.32 -12.05
CA THR A 458 10.04 15.99 -12.16
C THR A 458 9.58 16.37 -13.56
N VAL A 459 9.18 15.39 -14.35
CA VAL A 459 8.80 15.56 -15.75
C VAL A 459 7.35 15.13 -15.94
N SER A 460 6.55 16.00 -16.55
CA SER A 460 5.19 15.71 -16.99
C SER A 460 5.12 15.85 -18.50
N ILE A 461 4.82 14.74 -19.19
CA ILE A 461 4.89 14.63 -20.65
C ILE A 461 3.48 14.54 -21.27
N GLY A 462 3.37 14.80 -22.57
CA GLY A 462 2.15 14.48 -23.33
C GLY A 462 2.10 13.00 -23.73
N ALA A 463 2.07 12.70 -25.03
CA ALA A 463 1.95 11.32 -25.51
C ALA A 463 3.30 10.59 -25.55
N ALA A 464 4.38 11.27 -25.94
CA ALA A 464 5.73 10.71 -25.94
C ALA A 464 6.76 11.79 -25.63
N ALA A 465 7.85 11.41 -24.95
CA ALA A 465 9.01 12.26 -24.79
C ALA A 465 10.31 11.45 -24.91
N ALA A 466 11.29 12.00 -25.61
CA ALA A 466 12.68 11.59 -25.51
C ALA A 466 13.33 12.41 -24.38
N ILE A 467 13.91 11.74 -23.39
CA ILE A 467 14.50 12.38 -22.22
C ILE A 467 15.98 12.02 -22.15
N THR A 468 16.83 13.00 -22.40
CA THR A 468 18.28 12.87 -22.28
C THR A 468 18.71 13.48 -20.97
N THR A 469 19.47 12.75 -20.15
CA THR A 469 20.05 13.28 -18.91
C THR A 469 21.55 13.49 -19.05
N VAL A 470 22.05 14.61 -18.54
CA VAL A 470 23.46 15.00 -18.61
C VAL A 470 23.96 15.28 -17.20
N ASN A 471 25.21 14.93 -16.89
CA ASN A 471 25.87 15.16 -15.60
C ASN A 471 25.17 14.57 -14.36
N ALA A 472 24.48 13.43 -14.54
CA ALA A 472 23.78 12.68 -13.50
C ALA A 472 22.57 13.41 -12.89
N VAL A 473 21.39 12.83 -13.13
CA VAL A 473 20.12 13.20 -12.47
C VAL A 473 19.72 11.98 -11.66
N GLU A 474 19.99 11.95 -10.36
CA GLU A 474 19.87 10.72 -9.57
C GLU A 474 18.43 10.21 -9.43
N THR A 475 17.48 11.13 -9.32
CA THR A 475 16.06 10.82 -9.13
C THR A 475 15.21 11.47 -10.20
N MET A 476 14.43 10.67 -10.91
CA MET A 476 13.46 11.14 -11.90
C MET A 476 12.05 10.76 -11.48
N THR A 477 11.16 11.74 -11.37
CA THR A 477 9.72 11.52 -11.22
C THR A 477 9.05 11.82 -12.55
N ILE A 478 8.38 10.84 -13.14
CA ILE A 478 7.75 10.94 -14.45
C ILE A 478 6.23 10.82 -14.26
N SER A 479 5.51 11.70 -14.94
CA SER A 479 4.06 11.76 -14.96
C SER A 479 3.58 12.14 -16.35
N THR A 480 2.27 12.15 -16.54
CA THR A 480 1.66 12.58 -17.79
C THR A 480 0.74 13.78 -17.54
N GLY A 481 0.88 14.78 -18.40
CA GLY A 481 -0.10 15.84 -18.55
C GLY A 481 -1.24 15.30 -19.40
N THR A 482 -2.48 15.70 -19.08
CA THR A 482 -3.69 15.34 -19.84
C THR A 482 -3.45 15.27 -21.35
N ALA A 483 -3.81 14.12 -21.94
CA ALA A 483 -3.66 13.74 -23.35
C ALA A 483 -3.84 14.89 -24.37
N ALA A 484 -2.96 14.92 -25.37
CA ALA A 484 -3.19 15.30 -26.77
C ALA A 484 -4.33 16.29 -27.09
N GLY A 485 -4.43 17.43 -26.39
CA GLY A 485 -5.34 18.53 -26.74
C GLY A 485 -6.86 18.25 -26.73
N ASP A 486 -7.32 16.99 -26.60
CA ASP A 486 -8.73 16.58 -26.60
C ASP A 486 -9.21 15.95 -25.27
N GLY A 487 -8.29 15.69 -24.34
CA GLY A 487 -8.59 15.20 -22.99
C GLY A 487 -8.85 13.70 -22.86
N THR A 488 -8.62 12.89 -23.89
CA THR A 488 -8.81 11.42 -23.87
C THR A 488 -7.53 10.67 -24.24
N GLN A 489 -6.97 9.87 -23.31
CA GLN A 489 -5.88 8.95 -23.65
C GLN A 489 -6.45 7.68 -24.29
N THR A 490 -5.98 7.36 -25.50
CA THR A 490 -6.28 6.09 -26.18
C THR A 490 -5.13 5.08 -26.05
N ALA A 491 -3.92 5.56 -25.70
CA ALA A 491 -2.71 4.77 -25.49
C ALA A 491 -1.90 5.33 -24.32
N ALA A 492 -1.02 4.52 -23.74
CA ALA A 492 -0.10 4.92 -22.68
C ALA A 492 0.91 5.96 -23.17
N SER A 493 1.27 6.90 -22.30
CA SER A 493 2.34 7.86 -22.62
C SER A 493 3.70 7.19 -22.49
N VAL A 494 4.60 7.50 -23.41
CA VAL A 494 5.94 6.87 -23.45
C VAL A 494 7.02 7.89 -23.11
N ALA A 495 7.69 7.71 -21.98
CA ALA A 495 8.93 8.40 -21.64
C ALA A 495 10.10 7.52 -22.05
N THR A 496 10.82 7.87 -23.11
CA THR A 496 12.04 7.14 -23.52
C THR A 496 13.24 7.87 -22.97
N VAL A 497 13.94 7.26 -22.03
CA VAL A 497 15.18 7.81 -21.48
C VAL A 497 16.35 7.14 -22.23
N ASP A 498 17.48 7.82 -22.43
CA ASP A 498 18.62 7.30 -23.23
C ASP A 498 19.97 7.23 -22.47
N THR A 499 19.96 7.41 -21.15
CA THR A 499 21.17 7.52 -20.32
C THR A 499 21.05 6.72 -19.02
N THR A 500 22.16 6.15 -18.55
CA THR A 500 22.18 5.28 -17.35
C THR A 500 22.38 6.03 -16.03
N ALA A 501 22.28 7.36 -16.04
CA ALA A 501 22.73 8.20 -14.94
C ALA A 501 21.78 8.20 -13.73
N ALA A 502 20.47 8.05 -13.96
CA ALA A 502 19.49 7.98 -12.88
C ALA A 502 19.60 6.67 -12.08
N THR A 503 19.39 6.78 -10.77
CA THR A 503 19.38 5.63 -9.85
C THR A 503 17.99 5.23 -9.40
N THR A 504 17.05 6.18 -9.47
CA THR A 504 15.66 6.03 -9.04
C THR A 504 14.72 6.67 -10.06
N TYR A 505 13.70 5.92 -10.46
CA TYR A 505 12.58 6.38 -11.27
C TYR A 505 11.27 6.21 -10.49
N ASN A 506 10.45 7.26 -10.44
CA ASN A 506 9.15 7.26 -9.79
C ASN A 506 8.08 7.59 -10.83
N LEU A 507 7.16 6.68 -11.09
CA LEU A 507 6.04 6.87 -12.00
C LEU A 507 4.82 7.35 -11.20
N THR A 508 4.18 8.44 -11.64
CA THR A 508 3.07 9.07 -10.91
C THR A 508 2.00 9.57 -11.86
N GLY A 509 0.77 9.73 -11.37
CA GLY A 509 -0.34 10.27 -12.16
C GLY A 509 -1.57 9.37 -12.12
N SER A 510 -2.42 9.49 -13.14
CA SER A 510 -3.68 8.72 -13.23
C SER A 510 -3.87 7.99 -14.56
N ASN A 511 -2.82 7.94 -15.35
CA ASN A 511 -2.83 7.70 -16.78
C ASN A 511 -1.79 6.62 -17.06
N ASP A 512 -1.97 5.77 -18.06
CA ASP A 512 -0.98 4.73 -18.32
C ASP A 512 0.37 5.34 -18.75
N ILE A 513 1.47 4.81 -18.20
CA ILE A 513 2.85 5.30 -18.43
C ILE A 513 3.75 4.13 -18.79
N VAL A 514 4.50 4.29 -19.88
CA VAL A 514 5.61 3.42 -20.25
C VAL A 514 6.92 4.19 -20.07
N LEU A 515 7.79 3.70 -19.20
CA LEU A 515 9.17 4.13 -19.08
C LEU A 515 10.04 3.23 -19.97
N ALA A 516 10.45 3.75 -21.13
CA ALA A 516 11.24 3.02 -22.11
C ALA A 516 12.72 3.37 -22.03
N GLY A 517 13.60 2.41 -22.32
CA GLY A 517 15.04 2.60 -22.38
C GLY A 517 15.77 1.28 -22.58
N ASP A 518 17.07 1.35 -22.83
CA ASP A 518 17.93 0.17 -22.96
C ASP A 518 18.02 -0.57 -21.62
N GLU A 519 18.33 -1.88 -21.60
CA GLU A 519 18.30 -2.68 -20.37
C GLU A 519 19.22 -2.13 -19.26
N ALA A 520 20.39 -1.62 -19.65
CA ALA A 520 21.38 -1.01 -18.75
C ALA A 520 20.85 0.22 -17.99
N MET A 521 19.72 0.77 -18.43
CA MET A 521 19.07 1.92 -17.78
C MET A 521 18.32 1.54 -16.52
N PHE A 522 17.88 0.29 -16.44
CA PHE A 522 17.08 -0.25 -15.35
C PHE A 522 17.88 -1.24 -14.49
N ASP A 523 18.99 -1.78 -15.01
CA ASP A 523 19.89 -2.69 -14.30
C ASP A 523 20.35 -2.15 -12.93
N GLY A 524 19.94 -2.85 -11.87
CA GLY A 524 20.18 -2.54 -10.46
C GLY A 524 19.51 -1.25 -9.95
N LYS A 525 18.63 -0.62 -10.74
CA LYS A 525 18.01 0.68 -10.45
C LYS A 525 16.62 0.54 -9.85
N THR A 526 16.21 1.51 -9.05
CA THR A 526 14.90 1.50 -8.40
C THR A 526 13.85 2.09 -9.34
N VAL A 527 12.77 1.35 -9.60
CA VAL A 527 11.59 1.87 -10.31
C VAL A 527 10.36 1.65 -9.44
N THR A 528 9.69 2.72 -9.05
CA THR A 528 8.47 2.69 -8.24
C THR A 528 7.31 3.36 -8.98
N SER A 529 6.08 3.05 -8.60
CA SER A 529 4.89 3.67 -9.15
C SER A 529 3.88 4.00 -8.05
N ASP A 530 3.46 5.27 -8.00
CA ASP A 530 2.23 5.71 -7.33
C ASP A 530 1.15 6.09 -8.37
N ASN A 531 1.39 5.75 -9.64
CA ASN A 531 0.45 5.98 -10.73
C ASN A 531 -0.81 5.12 -10.55
N THR A 532 -1.99 5.71 -10.70
CA THR A 532 -3.24 4.95 -10.64
C THR A 532 -3.62 4.31 -11.98
N GLY A 533 -2.97 4.72 -13.08
CA GLY A 533 -3.00 4.01 -14.36
C GLY A 533 -1.99 2.85 -14.39
N ALA A 534 -1.94 2.10 -15.47
CA ALA A 534 -0.94 1.05 -15.65
C ALA A 534 0.46 1.66 -15.81
N SER A 535 1.46 1.04 -15.21
CA SER A 535 2.86 1.46 -15.30
C SER A 535 3.69 0.30 -15.85
N SER A 536 4.53 0.56 -16.85
CA SER A 536 5.48 -0.42 -17.35
C SER A 536 6.88 0.16 -17.55
N VAL A 537 7.88 -0.70 -17.37
CA VAL A 537 9.24 -0.51 -17.89
C VAL A 537 9.32 -1.26 -19.20
N ARG A 538 9.69 -0.61 -20.29
CA ARG A 538 9.87 -1.26 -21.59
C ARG A 538 11.34 -1.27 -21.99
N LEU A 539 11.90 -2.47 -22.11
CA LEU A 539 13.27 -2.67 -22.55
C LEU A 539 13.33 -2.53 -24.07
N THR A 540 14.13 -1.58 -24.57
CA THR A 540 14.35 -1.36 -26.01
C THR A 540 15.48 -2.20 -26.59
N THR A 541 16.26 -2.82 -25.71
CA THR A 541 17.33 -3.76 -26.01
C THR A 541 17.29 -4.92 -25.00
N MET A 542 17.81 -6.08 -25.38
CA MET A 542 17.80 -7.28 -24.53
C MET A 542 19.23 -7.75 -24.21
N ALA A 543 19.68 -7.55 -22.97
CA ALA A 543 20.90 -8.15 -22.44
C ALA A 543 20.71 -8.53 -20.97
N ALA A 544 21.67 -9.23 -20.36
CA ALA A 544 21.56 -9.62 -18.96
C ALA A 544 21.38 -8.39 -18.05
N SER A 545 20.40 -8.42 -17.15
CA SER A 545 20.05 -7.29 -16.27
C SER A 545 19.35 -7.73 -15.00
N ASP A 546 19.66 -7.05 -13.89
CA ASP A 546 18.99 -7.16 -12.61
C ASP A 546 17.88 -6.09 -12.51
N LEU A 547 16.62 -6.53 -12.55
CA LEU A 547 15.43 -5.69 -12.45
C LEU A 547 14.67 -5.90 -11.13
N GLU A 548 15.29 -6.46 -10.10
CA GLU A 548 14.61 -6.80 -8.84
C GLU A 548 14.10 -5.59 -8.05
N LYS A 549 14.65 -4.42 -8.35
CA LYS A 549 14.25 -3.14 -7.76
C LYS A 549 13.15 -2.43 -8.56
N VAL A 550 12.65 -3.05 -9.63
CA VAL A 550 11.37 -2.68 -10.24
C VAL A 550 10.24 -3.17 -9.32
N ALA A 551 9.33 -2.26 -8.96
CA ALA A 551 8.21 -2.57 -8.09
C ALA A 551 7.21 -3.53 -8.76
N VAL A 552 6.53 -4.37 -7.97
CA VAL A 552 5.64 -5.45 -8.47
C VAL A 552 4.42 -4.95 -9.24
N ASP A 553 4.03 -3.69 -9.02
CA ASP A 553 2.95 -2.97 -9.69
C ASP A 553 3.41 -2.26 -10.98
N VAL A 554 4.70 -2.40 -11.32
CA VAL A 554 5.28 -1.96 -12.60
C VAL A 554 5.61 -3.20 -13.43
N SER A 555 4.94 -3.39 -14.55
CA SER A 555 5.22 -4.54 -15.44
C SER A 555 6.51 -4.34 -16.22
N VAL A 556 7.29 -5.39 -16.42
CA VAL A 556 8.49 -5.39 -17.28
C VAL A 556 8.11 -5.89 -18.67
N GLU A 557 8.13 -5.01 -19.67
CA GLU A 557 7.85 -5.30 -21.06
C GLU A 557 9.16 -5.53 -21.83
N LEU A 558 9.30 -6.73 -22.37
CA LEU A 558 10.37 -7.16 -23.24
C LEU A 558 9.92 -6.92 -24.68
N ALA A 559 10.40 -5.83 -25.29
CA ALA A 559 9.94 -5.34 -26.59
C ALA A 559 10.97 -5.44 -27.71
N ASP A 560 12.21 -5.84 -27.40
CA ASP A 560 13.21 -6.17 -28.41
C ASP A 560 13.07 -7.64 -28.82
N ALA A 561 13.08 -7.88 -30.13
CA ALA A 561 13.11 -9.21 -30.72
C ALA A 561 14.51 -9.84 -30.65
N ASN A 562 15.55 -9.00 -30.64
CA ASN A 562 16.93 -9.44 -30.75
C ASN A 562 17.53 -9.71 -29.37
N ILE A 563 17.70 -10.99 -29.04
CA ILE A 563 18.39 -11.40 -27.82
C ILE A 563 19.90 -11.26 -28.07
N ASN A 564 20.61 -10.43 -27.30
CA ASN A 564 22.03 -10.13 -27.55
C ASN A 564 22.89 -11.41 -27.64
N HIS A 565 23.40 -11.69 -28.85
CA HIS A 565 24.13 -12.90 -29.19
C HIS A 565 25.51 -12.99 -28.49
N GLY A 566 25.76 -14.09 -27.76
CA GLY A 566 27.11 -14.45 -27.27
C GLY A 566 27.21 -14.83 -25.78
N THR A 567 26.17 -14.60 -24.98
CA THR A 567 26.02 -15.09 -23.60
C THR A 567 24.53 -15.27 -23.28
N ALA A 568 24.16 -16.29 -22.49
CA ALA A 568 22.78 -16.45 -22.02
C ALA A 568 22.26 -15.13 -21.40
N THR A 569 21.13 -14.63 -21.90
CA THR A 569 20.56 -13.37 -21.44
C THR A 569 19.61 -13.66 -20.28
N ALA A 570 20.04 -13.33 -19.06
CA ALA A 570 19.24 -13.49 -17.86
C ALA A 570 18.63 -12.14 -17.44
N ILE A 571 17.30 -12.09 -17.36
CA ILE A 571 16.56 -10.98 -16.77
C ILE A 571 16.08 -11.42 -15.40
N THR A 572 16.73 -10.94 -14.35
CA THR A 572 16.34 -11.22 -12.97
C THR A 572 15.25 -10.25 -12.54
N VAL A 573 14.10 -10.74 -12.12
CA VAL A 573 12.95 -9.92 -11.70
C VAL A 573 12.54 -10.23 -10.28
N LYS A 574 11.84 -9.27 -9.66
CA LYS A 574 11.34 -9.41 -8.30
C LYS A 574 10.29 -10.51 -8.20
N ASN A 575 10.21 -11.19 -7.06
CA ASN A 575 9.05 -12.03 -6.72
C ASN A 575 7.73 -11.27 -6.92
N ASN A 576 6.77 -11.92 -7.58
CA ASN A 576 5.46 -11.43 -7.98
C ASN A 576 5.52 -10.33 -9.06
N ALA A 577 6.64 -10.22 -9.80
CA ALA A 577 6.73 -9.36 -10.97
C ALA A 577 5.79 -9.84 -12.09
N THR A 578 5.38 -8.89 -12.92
CA THR A 578 4.68 -9.16 -14.19
C THR A 578 5.65 -8.90 -15.33
N VAL A 579 5.92 -9.92 -16.15
CA VAL A 579 6.76 -9.82 -17.34
C VAL A 579 5.89 -9.98 -18.58
N VAL A 580 6.06 -9.09 -19.56
CA VAL A 580 5.32 -9.09 -20.82
C VAL A 580 6.31 -9.28 -21.97
N ILE A 581 6.21 -10.39 -22.71
CA ILE A 581 6.94 -10.59 -23.96
C ILE A 581 6.08 -10.03 -25.09
N SER A 582 6.54 -8.95 -25.72
CA SER A 582 5.78 -8.20 -26.74
C SER A 582 6.40 -8.24 -28.13
N ALA A 583 7.56 -8.89 -28.27
CA ALA A 583 8.22 -9.15 -29.54
C ALA A 583 8.23 -10.65 -29.88
N ASP A 584 8.28 -10.96 -31.17
CA ASP A 584 8.64 -12.30 -31.65
C ASP A 584 10.14 -12.47 -31.38
N LEU A 585 10.52 -13.39 -30.50
CA LEU A 585 11.92 -13.55 -30.10
C LEU A 585 12.67 -14.25 -31.24
N ASP A 586 13.63 -13.54 -31.84
CA ASP A 586 14.46 -14.03 -32.95
C ASP A 586 15.78 -14.58 -32.39
N GLY A 587 15.98 -15.90 -32.52
CA GLY A 587 17.24 -16.59 -32.21
C GLY A 587 18.05 -17.00 -33.45
N THR A 588 17.72 -16.47 -34.64
CA THR A 588 18.15 -17.05 -35.93
C THR A 588 19.57 -16.69 -36.38
N ASP A 589 20.34 -15.90 -35.62
CA ASP A 589 21.74 -15.63 -35.94
C ASP A 589 22.69 -16.61 -35.20
N ASP A 590 23.22 -17.58 -35.95
CA ASP A 590 24.46 -18.32 -35.64
C ASP A 590 24.41 -19.55 -34.71
N GLY A 591 23.41 -20.44 -34.80
CA GLY A 591 23.51 -21.81 -34.26
C GLY A 591 23.86 -21.93 -32.77
N ASP A 592 23.67 -20.84 -32.03
CA ASP A 592 23.91 -20.68 -30.61
C ASP A 592 22.58 -20.92 -29.90
N THR A 593 22.54 -21.87 -28.98
CA THR A 593 21.34 -22.25 -28.21
C THR A 593 21.02 -21.22 -27.11
N ASN A 594 21.23 -19.92 -27.36
CA ASN A 594 21.12 -18.88 -26.35
C ASN A 594 19.64 -18.55 -26.11
N LEU A 595 19.15 -18.89 -24.92
CA LEU A 595 17.77 -18.67 -24.49
C LEU A 595 17.67 -17.38 -23.67
N LEU A 596 16.57 -16.65 -23.81
CA LEU A 596 16.17 -15.67 -22.80
C LEU A 596 15.82 -16.43 -21.52
N THR A 597 16.50 -16.15 -20.42
CA THR A 597 16.16 -16.69 -19.10
C THR A 597 15.49 -15.61 -18.27
N LEU A 598 14.27 -15.88 -17.80
CA LEU A 598 13.61 -15.10 -16.75
C LEU A 598 13.93 -15.75 -15.41
N ASP A 599 14.52 -15.00 -14.50
CA ASP A 599 15.06 -15.50 -13.23
C ASP A 599 14.60 -14.63 -12.05
N SER A 600 14.88 -15.06 -10.82
CA SER A 600 14.73 -14.28 -9.58
C SER A 600 15.97 -14.49 -8.72
N ASP A 601 16.28 -13.59 -7.78
CA ASP A 601 17.12 -13.99 -6.64
C ASP A 601 16.30 -14.93 -5.76
N THR A 602 16.89 -16.07 -5.42
CA THR A 602 16.30 -17.08 -4.56
C THR A 602 15.91 -16.48 -3.20
N LEU A 603 14.64 -16.56 -2.79
CA LEU A 603 14.25 -16.17 -1.44
C LEU A 603 14.80 -17.17 -0.42
N ALA A 604 15.20 -16.64 0.74
CA ALA A 604 15.62 -17.47 1.86
C ALA A 604 14.48 -18.38 2.40
N THR A 605 13.22 -17.95 2.25
CA THR A 605 12.00 -18.69 2.62
C THR A 605 10.80 -18.15 1.86
N GLY A 606 9.93 -19.02 1.35
CA GLY A 606 8.72 -18.63 0.63
C GLY A 606 8.68 -19.31 -0.74
N ALA A 607 7.63 -19.03 -1.51
CA ALA A 607 7.56 -19.38 -2.93
C ALA A 607 7.76 -18.10 -3.74
N GLU A 608 8.61 -18.16 -4.76
CA GLU A 608 8.72 -17.19 -5.83
C GLU A 608 7.53 -17.33 -6.80
N THR A 609 6.98 -16.20 -7.25
CA THR A 609 5.90 -16.14 -8.25
C THR A 609 6.29 -15.26 -9.42
N LEU A 610 6.08 -15.74 -10.65
CA LEU A 610 6.18 -14.96 -11.89
C LEU A 610 4.81 -14.86 -12.56
N ASN A 611 4.42 -13.67 -12.99
CA ASN A 611 3.26 -13.49 -13.89
C ASN A 611 3.78 -13.19 -15.30
N LEU A 612 3.77 -14.19 -16.17
CA LEU A 612 4.27 -14.09 -17.55
C LEU A 612 3.12 -13.90 -18.52
N THR A 613 3.17 -12.85 -19.34
CA THR A 613 2.23 -12.61 -20.44
C THR A 613 2.99 -12.57 -21.76
N ILE A 614 2.58 -13.39 -22.73
CA ILE A 614 3.13 -13.36 -24.09
C ILE A 614 2.08 -12.77 -25.01
N THR A 615 2.43 -11.68 -25.69
CA THR A 615 1.51 -10.92 -26.55
C THR A 615 1.86 -10.97 -28.03
N ALA A 616 3.11 -11.27 -28.36
CA ALA A 616 3.54 -11.53 -29.72
C ALA A 616 3.38 -13.01 -30.08
N SER A 617 3.06 -13.27 -31.36
CA SER A 617 3.22 -14.61 -31.91
C SER A 617 4.71 -14.95 -31.93
N GLN A 618 5.06 -16.19 -31.61
CA GLN A 618 6.45 -16.64 -31.66
C GLN A 618 6.61 -17.48 -32.93
N THR A 619 6.96 -16.86 -34.07
CA THR A 619 6.90 -17.53 -35.38
C THR A 619 8.24 -18.08 -35.87
N GLU A 620 9.34 -17.66 -35.25
CA GLU A 620 10.70 -18.09 -35.59
C GLU A 620 11.19 -19.26 -34.71
N VAL A 621 10.29 -20.23 -34.52
CA VAL A 621 10.27 -21.35 -33.54
C VAL A 621 11.41 -22.39 -33.66
N GLN A 622 12.42 -22.18 -34.48
CA GLN A 622 13.40 -23.25 -34.75
C GLN A 622 14.35 -23.52 -33.57
N GLU A 623 14.53 -22.56 -32.66
CA GLU A 623 15.29 -22.71 -31.42
C GLU A 623 14.50 -21.99 -30.32
N ALA A 624 14.01 -22.75 -29.34
CA ALA A 624 13.62 -22.35 -28.00
C ALA A 624 13.67 -20.81 -27.68
N THR A 625 12.51 -20.18 -27.45
CA THR A 625 12.31 -18.73 -27.27
C THR A 625 12.65 -18.18 -25.87
N ALA A 626 12.20 -18.83 -24.79
CA ALA A 626 12.43 -18.38 -23.40
C ALA A 626 12.40 -19.53 -22.38
N VAL A 627 13.21 -19.40 -21.32
CA VAL A 627 13.25 -20.28 -20.15
C VAL A 627 12.87 -19.47 -18.90
N VAL A 628 12.05 -20.06 -18.03
CA VAL A 628 11.76 -19.52 -16.71
C VAL A 628 12.53 -20.34 -15.66
N SER A 629 13.29 -19.69 -14.78
CA SER A 629 14.18 -20.29 -13.77
C SER A 629 13.87 -19.72 -12.39
N ASP A 630 14.12 -20.50 -11.34
CA ASP A 630 14.03 -20.10 -9.92
C ASP A 630 12.63 -19.65 -9.43
N PHE A 631 11.56 -19.93 -10.17
CA PHE A 631 10.19 -19.65 -9.72
C PHE A 631 9.46 -20.91 -9.28
N GLU A 632 8.87 -20.92 -8.08
CA GLU A 632 7.95 -22.00 -7.69
C GLU A 632 6.58 -21.88 -8.33
N THR A 633 6.08 -20.66 -8.52
CA THR A 633 4.77 -20.41 -9.13
C THR A 633 4.94 -19.61 -10.40
N VAL A 634 4.44 -20.12 -11.52
CA VAL A 634 4.43 -19.39 -12.79
C VAL A 634 3.00 -19.30 -13.29
N ASN A 635 2.50 -18.08 -13.45
CA ASN A 635 1.21 -17.80 -14.07
C ASN A 635 1.46 -17.34 -15.51
N LEU A 636 1.18 -18.18 -16.50
CA LEU A 636 1.35 -17.85 -17.92
C LEU A 636 0.01 -17.42 -18.54
N SER A 637 0.04 -16.39 -19.37
CA SER A 637 -1.07 -16.03 -20.27
C SER A 637 -0.57 -15.70 -21.66
N THR A 638 -1.32 -16.06 -22.69
CA THR A 638 -1.04 -15.67 -24.08
C THR A 638 -2.18 -14.81 -24.60
N THR A 639 -2.02 -13.49 -24.61
CA THR A 639 -3.09 -12.55 -24.97
C THR A 639 -2.64 -11.63 -26.09
N GLY A 640 -3.40 -11.55 -27.19
CA GLY A 640 -3.05 -10.70 -28.34
C GLY A 640 -2.19 -11.37 -29.42
N ALA A 641 -1.55 -12.51 -29.14
CA ALA A 641 -0.89 -13.33 -30.15
C ALA A 641 -1.90 -13.83 -31.19
N THR A 642 -1.50 -13.90 -32.46
CA THR A 642 -2.36 -14.29 -33.58
C THR A 642 -2.01 -15.67 -34.17
N ALA A 643 -0.89 -16.24 -33.75
CA ALA A 643 -0.43 -17.57 -34.13
C ALA A 643 0.14 -18.30 -32.89
N ALA A 644 0.63 -19.51 -33.09
CA ALA A 644 1.16 -20.35 -32.02
C ALA A 644 2.29 -19.65 -31.24
N VAL A 645 2.38 -19.99 -29.96
CA VAL A 645 3.41 -19.53 -29.03
C VAL A 645 4.21 -20.74 -28.59
N VAL A 646 5.52 -20.56 -28.43
CA VAL A 646 6.40 -21.59 -27.89
C VAL A 646 7.10 -21.05 -26.66
N VAL A 647 7.24 -21.90 -25.65
CA VAL A 647 8.04 -21.66 -24.44
C VAL A 647 8.96 -22.86 -24.25
N SER A 648 10.27 -22.61 -24.26
CA SER A 648 11.31 -23.65 -24.26
C SER A 648 11.34 -24.49 -23.00
N GLY A 649 11.08 -23.84 -21.88
CA GLY A 649 10.95 -24.54 -20.63
C GLY A 649 10.57 -23.63 -19.48
N ILE A 650 9.91 -24.22 -18.50
CA ILE A 650 9.54 -23.58 -17.26
C ILE A 650 10.09 -24.48 -16.17
N THR A 651 11.22 -24.06 -15.63
CA THR A 651 12.00 -24.84 -14.69
C THR A 651 11.85 -24.26 -13.29
N GLY A 652 11.05 -24.92 -12.45
CA GLY A 652 11.13 -24.77 -11.00
C GLY A 652 12.23 -25.67 -10.43
N THR A 653 12.56 -25.49 -9.14
CA THR A 653 13.45 -26.43 -8.43
C THR A 653 12.86 -27.84 -8.49
N ALA A 654 13.50 -28.73 -9.25
CA ALA A 654 13.01 -30.09 -9.51
C ALA A 654 12.69 -30.84 -8.20
N GLY A 655 11.48 -31.40 -8.10
CA GLY A 655 11.04 -32.18 -6.94
C GLY A 655 10.72 -31.38 -5.66
N ALA A 656 10.70 -30.04 -5.72
CA ALA A 656 10.24 -29.23 -4.60
C ALA A 656 8.71 -29.34 -4.46
N SER A 657 8.27 -29.97 -3.36
CA SER A 657 6.85 -30.08 -2.99
C SER A 657 6.26 -28.67 -2.82
N GLY A 658 5.45 -28.22 -3.79
CA GLY A 658 4.80 -26.90 -3.78
C GLY A 658 4.97 -26.04 -5.04
N THR A 659 5.74 -26.48 -6.04
CA THR A 659 5.89 -25.80 -7.34
C THR A 659 4.63 -25.97 -8.20
N ALA A 660 4.05 -24.88 -8.71
CA ALA A 660 2.79 -24.87 -9.46
C ALA A 660 2.92 -24.03 -10.74
N PHE A 661 2.64 -24.63 -11.89
CA PHE A 661 2.55 -23.94 -13.16
C PHE A 661 1.08 -23.81 -13.57
N THR A 662 0.60 -22.57 -13.73
CA THR A 662 -0.80 -22.28 -14.09
C THR A 662 -0.87 -21.50 -15.40
N LEU A 663 -1.65 -21.97 -16.37
CA LEU A 663 -2.02 -21.20 -17.57
C LEU A 663 -3.34 -20.49 -17.30
N ALA A 664 -3.27 -19.20 -16.99
CA ALA A 664 -4.42 -18.43 -16.58
C ALA A 664 -5.38 -18.14 -17.75
N THR A 665 -4.86 -17.75 -18.93
CA THR A 665 -5.69 -17.46 -20.11
C THR A 665 -4.92 -17.61 -21.42
N GLY A 666 -5.62 -17.98 -22.50
CA GLY A 666 -5.11 -17.90 -23.87
C GLY A 666 -5.92 -18.73 -24.85
N SER A 667 -5.80 -18.42 -26.14
CA SER A 667 -6.62 -19.01 -27.20
C SER A 667 -5.84 -19.41 -28.45
N VAL A 668 -4.52 -19.30 -28.41
CA VAL A 668 -3.63 -19.72 -29.50
C VAL A 668 -2.98 -21.05 -29.12
N GLY A 669 -2.48 -21.79 -30.10
CA GLY A 669 -1.71 -23.01 -29.80
C GLY A 669 -0.48 -22.68 -28.96
N LEU A 670 -0.18 -23.50 -27.96
CA LEU A 670 0.97 -23.35 -27.09
C LEU A 670 1.81 -24.63 -27.11
N THR A 671 3.07 -24.52 -27.49
CA THR A 671 4.04 -25.61 -27.32
C THR A 671 4.90 -25.31 -26.10
N LEU A 672 4.90 -26.22 -25.14
CA LEU A 672 5.74 -26.19 -23.96
C LEU A 672 6.84 -27.24 -24.12
N GLY A 673 8.09 -26.82 -23.93
CA GLY A 673 9.24 -27.73 -23.87
C GLY A 673 9.37 -28.37 -22.49
N THR A 674 10.51 -28.17 -21.83
CA THR A 674 10.77 -28.78 -20.53
C THR A 674 9.94 -28.14 -19.43
N LEU A 675 9.12 -28.92 -18.71
CA LEU A 675 8.40 -28.45 -17.54
C LEU A 675 9.00 -29.08 -16.28
N THR A 676 9.34 -28.33 -15.24
CA THR A 676 9.72 -28.90 -13.93
C THR A 676 8.92 -28.28 -12.80
N GLY A 677 8.09 -29.08 -12.12
CA GLY A 677 7.23 -28.63 -11.02
C GLY A 677 6.49 -29.78 -10.31
N ALA A 678 5.53 -29.46 -9.43
CA ALA A 678 4.66 -30.45 -8.81
C ALA A 678 3.33 -30.56 -9.58
N THR A 679 2.74 -29.43 -9.96
CA THR A 679 1.43 -29.36 -10.64
C THR A 679 1.48 -28.52 -11.90
N PHE A 680 0.71 -28.92 -12.90
CA PHE A 680 0.36 -28.15 -14.09
C PHE A 680 -1.16 -27.98 -14.15
N ASP A 681 -1.65 -26.75 -14.27
CA ASP A 681 -3.08 -26.43 -14.37
C ASP A 681 -3.32 -25.45 -15.52
N ALA A 682 -3.97 -25.92 -16.58
CA ALA A 682 -4.35 -25.15 -17.74
C ALA A 682 -5.87 -25.05 -17.92
N THR A 683 -6.66 -25.24 -16.86
CA THR A 683 -8.13 -25.17 -16.91
C THR A 683 -8.68 -23.85 -17.47
N GLY A 684 -7.92 -22.74 -17.36
CA GLY A 684 -8.27 -21.43 -17.90
C GLY A 684 -7.87 -21.21 -19.37
N TYR A 685 -7.18 -22.16 -19.99
CA TYR A 685 -6.63 -22.07 -21.34
C TYR A 685 -7.56 -22.71 -22.38
N THR A 686 -7.68 -22.08 -23.54
CA THR A 686 -8.64 -22.49 -24.60
C THR A 686 -7.96 -22.83 -25.93
N GLY A 687 -6.67 -22.53 -26.07
CA GLY A 687 -5.89 -22.98 -27.22
C GLY A 687 -5.31 -24.37 -26.98
N ALA A 688 -5.02 -25.09 -28.06
CA ALA A 688 -4.40 -26.41 -27.97
C ALA A 688 -2.99 -26.33 -27.36
N ILE A 689 -2.68 -27.26 -26.46
CA ILE A 689 -1.41 -27.38 -25.76
C ILE A 689 -0.67 -28.59 -26.32
N THR A 690 0.63 -28.45 -26.58
CA THR A 690 1.51 -29.57 -26.90
C THR A 690 2.65 -29.60 -25.89
N THR A 691 2.77 -30.69 -25.14
CA THR A 691 3.77 -30.81 -24.07
C THR A 691 4.15 -32.27 -23.77
N THR A 692 5.29 -32.45 -23.11
CA THR A 692 5.74 -33.73 -22.55
C THR A 692 5.64 -33.69 -21.03
N VAL A 693 5.18 -34.77 -20.40
CA VAL A 693 5.01 -34.92 -18.94
C VAL A 693 5.57 -36.27 -18.43
N SER A 694 6.19 -36.28 -17.24
CA SER A 694 6.85 -37.43 -16.58
C SER A 694 7.04 -37.16 -15.08
N ASP A 695 7.46 -38.12 -14.24
CA ASP A 695 7.77 -37.87 -12.80
C ASP A 695 8.95 -36.90 -12.61
N ALA A 696 9.93 -36.97 -13.51
CA ALA A 696 11.12 -36.13 -13.50
C ALA A 696 10.79 -34.66 -13.82
N THR A 697 9.60 -34.43 -14.38
CA THR A 697 9.11 -33.12 -14.82
C THR A 697 7.95 -32.63 -13.95
N LEU A 698 6.93 -33.46 -13.67
CA LEU A 698 5.78 -33.13 -12.82
C LEU A 698 5.59 -34.20 -11.74
N ALA A 699 5.60 -33.77 -10.48
CA ALA A 699 5.56 -34.71 -9.36
C ALA A 699 4.14 -35.18 -8.95
N THR A 700 3.05 -34.54 -9.42
CA THR A 700 1.69 -34.86 -8.92
C THR A 700 0.58 -34.86 -9.98
N SER A 701 0.36 -33.77 -10.73
CA SER A 701 -0.75 -33.69 -11.68
C SER A 701 -0.50 -32.75 -12.86
N ALA A 702 -1.17 -33.03 -13.98
CA ALA A 702 -1.27 -32.19 -15.16
C ALA A 702 -2.73 -32.12 -15.61
N THR A 703 -3.34 -30.94 -15.47
CA THR A 703 -4.71 -30.66 -15.92
C THR A 703 -4.66 -29.70 -17.10
N PHE A 704 -5.37 -30.04 -18.16
CA PHE A 704 -5.35 -29.39 -19.46
C PHE A 704 -6.63 -28.56 -19.71
N GLY A 705 -6.71 -27.94 -20.89
CA GLY A 705 -7.63 -26.82 -21.15
C GLY A 705 -8.95 -27.25 -21.78
N SER A 706 -9.46 -26.38 -22.66
CA SER A 706 -10.57 -26.71 -23.57
C SER A 706 -10.13 -26.89 -25.03
N GLY A 707 -8.81 -26.89 -25.26
CA GLY A 707 -8.20 -27.09 -26.56
C GLY A 707 -8.04 -28.58 -26.86
N ASP A 708 -7.82 -28.93 -28.13
CA ASP A 708 -7.49 -30.31 -28.49
C ASP A 708 -6.00 -30.55 -28.16
N ASP A 709 -5.72 -31.09 -26.97
CA ASP A 709 -4.37 -31.10 -26.42
C ASP A 709 -3.57 -32.36 -26.83
N ILE A 710 -2.26 -32.21 -27.00
CA ILE A 710 -1.31 -33.26 -27.37
C ILE A 710 -0.32 -33.46 -26.23
N ILE A 711 -0.44 -34.60 -25.55
CA ILE A 711 0.26 -34.92 -24.32
C ILE A 711 1.16 -36.13 -24.60
N THR A 712 2.43 -36.05 -24.25
CA THR A 712 3.37 -37.19 -24.35
C THR A 712 3.88 -37.59 -22.97
N SER A 713 3.71 -38.86 -22.60
CA SER A 713 4.18 -39.43 -21.33
C SER A 713 4.81 -40.81 -21.56
N LEU A 714 6.10 -40.82 -21.92
CA LEU A 714 6.80 -42.06 -22.33
C LEU A 714 7.37 -42.88 -21.17
N THR A 715 7.24 -42.40 -19.92
CA THR A 715 7.69 -43.12 -18.71
C THR A 715 6.50 -43.35 -17.79
N ALA A 716 6.41 -44.55 -17.23
CA ALA A 716 5.39 -44.97 -16.29
C ALA A 716 5.64 -44.29 -14.93
N ASP A 717 4.81 -43.32 -14.57
CA ASP A 717 5.03 -42.50 -13.39
C ASP A 717 3.70 -42.17 -12.71
N VAL A 718 3.71 -42.04 -11.38
CA VAL A 718 2.53 -41.71 -10.55
C VAL A 718 2.11 -40.26 -10.80
N LEU A 719 1.44 -40.03 -11.93
CA LEU A 719 0.98 -38.72 -12.40
C LEU A 719 -0.51 -38.78 -12.74
N VAL A 720 -1.27 -37.81 -12.21
CA VAL A 720 -2.67 -37.60 -12.63
C VAL A 720 -2.68 -36.74 -13.88
N ILE A 721 -3.21 -37.25 -14.98
CA ILE A 721 -3.38 -36.53 -16.25
C ILE A 721 -4.88 -36.35 -16.51
N ASP A 722 -5.29 -35.11 -16.66
CA ASP A 722 -6.65 -34.73 -16.98
C ASP A 722 -6.65 -33.86 -18.26
N GLY A 723 -7.16 -34.37 -19.38
CA GLY A 723 -7.16 -33.65 -20.68
C GLY A 723 -8.05 -32.40 -20.70
N GLY A 724 -9.05 -32.35 -19.82
CA GLY A 724 -9.97 -31.20 -19.74
C GLY A 724 -11.18 -31.36 -20.66
N ASP A 725 -11.56 -30.30 -21.37
CA ASP A 725 -12.54 -30.37 -22.46
C ASP A 725 -11.76 -30.42 -23.79
N GLY A 726 -12.30 -31.05 -24.84
CA GLY A 726 -11.63 -31.08 -26.14
C GLY A 726 -11.54 -32.49 -26.68
N ASN A 727 -10.70 -32.69 -27.68
CA ASN A 727 -10.29 -34.01 -28.16
C ASN A 727 -8.81 -34.23 -27.82
N ASP A 728 -8.57 -34.77 -26.63
CA ASP A 728 -7.23 -34.87 -26.07
C ASP A 728 -6.53 -36.17 -26.46
N ASN A 729 -5.27 -36.05 -26.88
CA ASN A 729 -4.43 -37.17 -27.29
C ASN A 729 -3.27 -37.38 -26.33
N LEU A 730 -3.31 -38.49 -25.60
CA LEU A 730 -2.22 -38.94 -24.75
C LEU A 730 -1.41 -40.01 -25.47
N THR A 731 -0.12 -39.75 -25.68
CA THR A 731 0.86 -40.73 -26.15
C THR A 731 1.61 -41.32 -24.96
N VAL A 732 1.55 -42.64 -24.79
CA VAL A 732 2.21 -43.37 -23.68
C VAL A 732 3.33 -44.29 -24.17
N GLY A 733 4.28 -44.60 -23.27
CA GLY A 733 5.37 -45.55 -23.49
C GLY A 733 5.00 -46.99 -23.16
N VAL A 734 5.98 -47.83 -22.83
CA VAL A 734 5.82 -49.28 -22.56
C VAL A 734 5.00 -49.63 -21.30
N ASP A 735 4.87 -48.69 -20.37
CA ASP A 735 4.14 -48.89 -19.13
C ASP A 735 3.43 -47.58 -18.78
N ALA A 736 2.13 -47.69 -18.56
CA ALA A 736 1.21 -46.61 -18.21
C ALA A 736 0.45 -46.93 -16.92
N SER A 737 0.75 -48.05 -16.25
CA SER A 737 -0.03 -48.61 -15.15
C SER A 737 -0.11 -47.69 -13.92
N ASP A 738 0.89 -46.83 -13.73
CA ASP A 738 0.94 -45.86 -12.62
C ASP A 738 0.22 -44.52 -12.92
N LEU A 739 -0.24 -44.30 -14.15
CA LEU A 739 -0.97 -43.08 -14.52
C LEU A 739 -2.39 -43.07 -13.95
N THR A 740 -2.93 -41.89 -13.65
CA THR A 740 -4.38 -41.73 -13.43
C THR A 740 -4.94 -40.85 -14.52
N LEU A 741 -5.85 -41.39 -15.33
CA LEU A 741 -6.36 -40.72 -16.53
C LEU A 741 -7.79 -40.22 -16.33
N SER A 742 -8.08 -39.01 -16.76
CA SER A 742 -9.44 -38.49 -16.93
C SER A 742 -9.54 -37.60 -18.16
N ASN A 743 -10.73 -37.54 -18.76
CA ASN A 743 -11.01 -36.71 -19.94
C ASN A 743 -9.93 -36.84 -21.03
N ILE A 744 -9.61 -38.08 -21.40
CA ILE A 744 -8.74 -38.38 -22.53
C ILE A 744 -9.59 -39.13 -23.55
N GLU A 745 -9.59 -38.70 -24.81
CA GLU A 745 -10.36 -39.35 -25.87
C GLU A 745 -9.49 -40.28 -26.73
N VAL A 746 -8.24 -39.90 -26.97
CA VAL A 746 -7.30 -40.63 -27.83
C VAL A 746 -6.12 -41.11 -27.01
N LEU A 747 -5.85 -42.41 -27.08
CA LEU A 747 -4.70 -43.05 -26.46
C LEU A 747 -3.79 -43.57 -27.57
N THR A 748 -2.61 -43.00 -27.71
CA THR A 748 -1.58 -43.45 -28.65
C THR A 748 -0.55 -44.30 -27.90
N ILE A 749 -0.45 -45.58 -28.25
CA ILE A 749 0.58 -46.49 -27.75
C ILE A 749 1.72 -46.59 -28.77
N VAL A 750 2.96 -46.57 -28.31
CA VAL A 750 4.16 -46.56 -29.19
C VAL A 750 4.95 -47.87 -29.20
N ASP A 751 4.57 -48.79 -28.32
CA ASP A 751 5.12 -50.14 -28.12
C ASP A 751 4.07 -50.96 -27.35
N ASP A 752 4.37 -52.23 -27.04
CA ASP A 752 3.54 -53.03 -26.13
C ASP A 752 3.43 -52.29 -24.79
N THR A 753 2.19 -51.98 -24.38
CA THR A 753 1.93 -51.04 -23.29
C THR A 753 1.09 -51.65 -22.18
N GLU A 754 1.65 -51.66 -20.97
CA GLU A 754 1.00 -52.13 -19.74
C GLU A 754 0.07 -51.08 -19.12
N PHE A 755 -1.17 -51.46 -18.78
CA PHE A 755 -2.17 -50.64 -18.11
C PHE A 755 -2.73 -51.34 -16.87
N ALA A 756 -3.06 -50.57 -15.84
CA ALA A 756 -3.91 -51.05 -14.76
C ALA A 756 -5.34 -51.30 -15.25
N ALA A 757 -5.94 -52.40 -14.78
CA ALA A 757 -7.27 -52.82 -15.21
C ALA A 757 -8.32 -51.70 -15.04
N ALA A 758 -8.28 -50.97 -13.93
CA ALA A 758 -9.20 -49.86 -13.67
C ALA A 758 -9.05 -48.65 -14.61
N GLN A 759 -7.92 -48.50 -15.32
CA GLN A 759 -7.73 -47.38 -16.26
C GLN A 759 -8.54 -47.54 -17.54
N LEU A 760 -8.78 -48.79 -17.96
CA LEU A 760 -9.46 -49.11 -19.20
C LEU A 760 -10.91 -49.59 -18.99
N ASP A 761 -11.28 -49.98 -17.78
CA ASP A 761 -12.61 -50.52 -17.43
C ASP A 761 -13.76 -49.56 -17.80
N GLY A 762 -14.61 -49.98 -18.72
CA GLY A 762 -15.74 -49.21 -19.25
C GLY A 762 -15.33 -47.99 -20.08
N GLY A 763 -14.05 -47.90 -20.47
CA GLY A 763 -13.50 -46.80 -21.26
C GLY A 763 -14.03 -46.76 -22.69
N THR A 764 -13.94 -45.58 -23.32
CA THR A 764 -14.36 -45.37 -24.72
C THR A 764 -13.25 -44.79 -25.60
N PHE A 765 -12.00 -45.05 -25.24
CA PHE A 765 -10.84 -44.47 -25.92
C PHE A 765 -10.78 -44.87 -27.40
N SER A 766 -10.32 -43.95 -28.23
CA SER A 766 -9.78 -44.27 -29.56
C SER A 766 -8.31 -44.64 -29.40
N VAL A 767 -8.01 -45.92 -29.42
CA VAL A 767 -6.66 -46.46 -29.26
C VAL A 767 -5.94 -46.52 -30.61
N ILE A 768 -4.74 -45.95 -30.65
CA ILE A 768 -3.90 -45.87 -31.85
C ILE A 768 -2.56 -46.55 -31.54
N GLY A 769 -2.28 -47.69 -32.17
CA GLY A 769 -0.94 -48.25 -32.26
C GLY A 769 -0.11 -47.58 -33.34
N THR A 770 1.21 -47.51 -33.15
CA THR A 770 2.16 -46.99 -34.15
C THR A 770 2.83 -48.10 -34.96
N SER A 771 2.86 -49.32 -34.41
CA SER A 771 3.34 -50.55 -35.01
C SER A 771 2.39 -51.71 -34.64
N ALA A 772 2.77 -52.98 -34.77
CA ALA A 772 1.94 -54.09 -34.31
C ALA A 772 2.05 -54.20 -32.78
N ASP A 773 1.44 -53.25 -32.07
CA ASP A 773 1.60 -53.01 -30.64
C ASP A 773 0.42 -53.62 -29.85
N ASP A 774 0.68 -54.14 -28.66
CA ASP A 774 -0.32 -54.76 -27.79
C ASP A 774 -0.75 -53.85 -26.63
N ILE A 775 -2.00 -54.01 -26.17
CA ILE A 775 -2.41 -53.57 -24.82
C ILE A 775 -2.17 -54.71 -23.86
N GLU A 776 -1.44 -54.47 -22.78
CA GLU A 776 -1.15 -55.46 -21.74
C GLU A 776 -1.81 -55.06 -20.42
N ILE A 777 -2.36 -56.05 -19.70
CA ILE A 777 -2.89 -55.90 -18.34
C ILE A 777 -2.45 -57.12 -17.52
N GLY A 778 -1.50 -56.91 -16.62
CA GLY A 778 -0.96 -57.91 -15.72
C GLY A 778 0.15 -58.80 -16.30
N GLU A 779 0.78 -58.44 -17.42
CA GLU A 779 1.87 -59.21 -18.04
C GLU A 779 3.23 -58.88 -17.43
N ASN A 780 3.54 -57.59 -17.34
CA ASN A 780 4.87 -57.08 -17.01
C ASN A 780 4.91 -56.31 -15.68
N GLY A 781 3.74 -55.98 -15.10
CA GLY A 781 3.60 -55.17 -13.89
C GLY A 781 3.12 -55.93 -12.66
N THR A 782 3.78 -55.72 -11.51
CA THR A 782 3.35 -56.33 -10.25
C THR A 782 2.16 -55.59 -9.64
N GLY A 783 1.06 -56.28 -9.38
CA GLY A 783 -0.12 -55.70 -8.72
C GLY A 783 -0.96 -54.75 -9.58
N VAL A 784 -0.78 -54.78 -10.90
CA VAL A 784 -1.45 -53.94 -11.91
C VAL A 784 -2.90 -54.36 -12.15
N TRP A 785 -3.25 -55.63 -11.93
CA TRP A 785 -4.65 -56.06 -11.93
C TRP A 785 -5.34 -55.64 -10.64
N ASP A 786 -6.01 -54.48 -10.67
CA ASP A 786 -6.53 -53.77 -9.49
C ASP A 786 -8.06 -53.70 -9.41
N SER A 787 -8.77 -54.26 -10.38
CA SER A 787 -10.23 -54.36 -10.41
C SER A 787 -10.74 -55.80 -10.45
N SER A 788 -11.91 -56.06 -9.87
CA SER A 788 -12.61 -57.35 -10.02
C SER A 788 -13.46 -57.43 -11.30
N SER A 789 -13.57 -56.32 -12.03
CA SER A 789 -14.31 -56.21 -13.29
C SER A 789 -13.47 -55.44 -14.29
N LEU A 790 -13.46 -55.90 -15.54
CA LEU A 790 -12.85 -55.21 -16.66
C LEU A 790 -13.78 -55.30 -17.86
N ASP A 791 -14.13 -54.16 -18.44
CA ASP A 791 -14.90 -54.07 -19.67
C ASP A 791 -14.16 -53.25 -20.75
N LEU A 792 -13.64 -53.93 -21.76
CA LEU A 792 -12.91 -53.33 -22.89
C LEU A 792 -13.80 -53.09 -24.12
N SER A 793 -15.09 -53.40 -24.05
CA SER A 793 -15.98 -53.40 -25.22
C SER A 793 -16.23 -52.00 -25.81
N GLY A 794 -15.95 -50.94 -25.06
CA GLY A 794 -16.08 -49.55 -25.48
C GLY A 794 -14.88 -49.00 -26.26
N LEU A 795 -13.75 -49.70 -26.26
CA LEU A 795 -12.52 -49.26 -26.91
C LEU A 795 -12.60 -49.39 -28.43
N ASN A 796 -12.05 -48.41 -29.15
CA ASN A 796 -11.98 -48.40 -30.61
C ASN A 796 -10.53 -48.45 -31.08
N PHE A 797 -10.17 -49.46 -31.87
CA PHE A 797 -8.79 -49.70 -32.26
C PHE A 797 -8.50 -49.31 -33.71
N ASN A 798 -7.29 -48.82 -33.96
CA ASN A 798 -6.75 -48.78 -35.32
C ASN A 798 -6.20 -50.16 -35.73
N ALA A 799 -5.86 -50.33 -37.01
CA ALA A 799 -5.33 -51.60 -37.52
C ALA A 799 -3.88 -51.93 -37.09
N GLN A 800 -3.32 -51.15 -36.17
CA GLN A 800 -1.96 -51.32 -35.67
C GLN A 800 -1.96 -51.91 -34.25
N VAL A 801 -3.02 -51.71 -33.47
CA VAL A 801 -3.19 -52.51 -32.24
C VAL A 801 -3.45 -53.97 -32.63
N ALA A 802 -2.56 -54.87 -32.23
CA ALA A 802 -2.58 -56.25 -32.71
C ALA A 802 -3.51 -57.13 -31.87
N GLN A 803 -3.40 -57.05 -30.53
CA GLN A 803 -4.25 -57.79 -29.60
C GLN A 803 -4.32 -57.06 -28.24
N THR A 804 -5.19 -57.56 -27.35
CA THR A 804 -5.10 -57.27 -25.92
C THR A 804 -4.64 -58.52 -25.17
N THR A 805 -3.75 -58.36 -24.20
CA THR A 805 -3.19 -59.45 -23.40
C THR A 805 -3.50 -59.20 -21.93
N LEU A 806 -4.11 -60.17 -21.26
CA LEU A 806 -4.71 -60.05 -19.94
C LEU A 806 -4.27 -61.22 -19.05
N THR A 807 -3.55 -60.95 -17.97
CA THR A 807 -3.04 -62.00 -17.06
C THR A 807 -3.42 -61.72 -15.61
N ILE A 808 -4.05 -62.72 -14.97
CA ILE A 808 -4.38 -62.72 -13.54
C ILE A 808 -3.61 -63.82 -12.83
N ASP A 809 -2.52 -63.44 -12.15
CA ASP A 809 -1.71 -64.37 -11.37
C ASP A 809 -1.27 -63.79 -10.02
N ALA A 810 -0.47 -64.54 -9.27
CA ALA A 810 -0.01 -64.11 -7.95
C ALA A 810 0.92 -62.88 -7.98
N THR A 811 1.48 -62.54 -9.13
CA THR A 811 2.38 -61.41 -9.35
C THR A 811 1.65 -60.20 -9.90
N SER A 812 0.67 -60.38 -10.77
CA SER A 812 -0.11 -59.31 -11.41
C SER A 812 -1.25 -58.79 -10.54
N ILE A 813 -1.81 -59.63 -9.65
CA ILE A 813 -2.97 -59.25 -8.83
C ILE A 813 -2.62 -58.24 -7.73
N ASN A 814 -3.41 -57.18 -7.63
CA ASN A 814 -3.28 -56.18 -6.57
C ASN A 814 -3.58 -56.81 -5.19
N ALA A 815 -2.86 -56.36 -4.16
CA ALA A 815 -3.02 -56.88 -2.79
C ALA A 815 -4.41 -56.66 -2.17
N SER A 816 -5.23 -55.78 -2.75
CA SER A 816 -6.62 -55.57 -2.36
C SER A 816 -7.59 -56.65 -2.88
N LEU A 817 -7.15 -57.43 -3.86
CA LEU A 817 -7.86 -58.54 -4.46
C LEU A 817 -7.23 -59.87 -4.03
N ALA A 818 -7.84 -60.99 -4.43
CA ALA A 818 -7.31 -62.31 -4.12
C ALA A 818 -7.63 -63.29 -5.25
N LEU A 819 -6.71 -64.22 -5.52
CA LEU A 819 -6.93 -65.30 -6.50
C LEU A 819 -8.16 -66.18 -6.21
N GLY A 820 -8.70 -66.15 -4.99
CA GLY A 820 -9.95 -66.84 -4.65
C GLY A 820 -11.22 -65.98 -4.86
N GLY A 821 -11.07 -64.75 -5.35
CA GLY A 821 -12.17 -63.85 -5.70
C GLY A 821 -12.82 -64.22 -7.02
N SER A 822 -13.98 -63.62 -7.29
CA SER A 822 -14.64 -63.73 -8.59
C SER A 822 -14.30 -62.55 -9.48
N TYR A 823 -14.10 -62.80 -10.77
CA TYR A 823 -13.70 -61.81 -11.76
C TYR A 823 -14.69 -61.75 -12.92
N SER A 824 -14.88 -60.57 -13.49
CA SER A 824 -15.67 -60.37 -14.70
C SER A 824 -14.81 -59.68 -15.74
N VAL A 825 -14.69 -60.26 -16.94
CA VAL A 825 -13.88 -59.72 -18.03
C VAL A 825 -14.75 -59.68 -19.29
N THR A 826 -14.87 -58.51 -19.88
CA THR A 826 -15.47 -58.33 -21.20
C THR A 826 -14.34 -57.87 -22.12
N GLY A 827 -14.02 -58.72 -23.08
CA GLY A 827 -13.00 -58.54 -24.10
C GLY A 827 -13.28 -57.38 -25.04
N SER A 828 -12.34 -57.17 -25.94
CA SER A 828 -12.31 -56.05 -26.86
C SER A 828 -13.06 -56.38 -28.17
N SER A 829 -12.72 -55.71 -29.27
CA SER A 829 -13.24 -56.05 -30.61
C SER A 829 -12.16 -56.61 -31.53
N ILE A 830 -10.96 -56.81 -30.98
CA ILE A 830 -9.80 -57.43 -31.60
C ILE A 830 -9.47 -58.71 -30.80
N ALA A 831 -8.46 -59.46 -31.23
CA ALA A 831 -8.08 -60.68 -30.53
C ALA A 831 -7.65 -60.39 -29.08
N ASP A 832 -8.16 -61.18 -28.14
CA ASP A 832 -7.81 -61.11 -26.73
C ASP A 832 -7.11 -62.39 -26.25
N VAL A 833 -6.03 -62.24 -25.49
CA VAL A 833 -5.34 -63.34 -24.83
C VAL A 833 -5.55 -63.21 -23.33
N PHE A 834 -6.40 -64.04 -22.76
CA PHE A 834 -6.70 -64.07 -21.34
C PHE A 834 -6.07 -65.29 -20.65
N ASP A 835 -5.18 -65.08 -19.68
CA ASP A 835 -4.64 -66.10 -18.79
C ASP A 835 -5.06 -65.86 -17.32
N GLY A 836 -6.07 -66.60 -16.89
CA GLY A 836 -6.55 -66.67 -15.51
C GLY A 836 -6.26 -68.01 -14.84
N ALA A 837 -5.30 -68.82 -15.31
CA ALA A 837 -5.14 -70.21 -14.85
C ALA A 837 -4.83 -70.31 -13.33
N ALA A 838 -4.26 -69.25 -12.74
CA ALA A 838 -3.94 -69.18 -11.32
C ALA A 838 -5.15 -68.81 -10.43
N VAL A 839 -6.28 -68.40 -11.01
CA VAL A 839 -7.48 -68.00 -10.30
C VAL A 839 -8.24 -69.25 -9.80
N SER A 840 -8.84 -69.15 -8.61
CA SER A 840 -9.58 -70.24 -7.96
C SER A 840 -11.01 -69.89 -7.59
N GLY A 841 -11.40 -68.61 -7.71
CA GLY A 841 -12.81 -68.23 -7.75
C GLY A 841 -13.33 -68.23 -9.20
N ALA A 842 -14.65 -68.09 -9.35
CA ALA A 842 -15.31 -68.07 -10.65
C ALA A 842 -14.91 -66.85 -11.50
N ILE A 843 -14.61 -67.07 -12.78
CA ILE A 843 -14.38 -66.04 -13.79
C ILE A 843 -15.56 -66.02 -14.77
N ASN A 844 -16.12 -64.83 -14.99
CA ASN A 844 -17.11 -64.58 -16.02
C ASN A 844 -16.45 -63.84 -17.19
N ILE A 845 -16.37 -64.44 -18.37
CA ILE A 845 -15.70 -63.92 -19.55
C ILE A 845 -16.68 -63.74 -20.70
N SER A 846 -16.53 -62.65 -21.44
CA SER A 846 -17.15 -62.43 -22.74
C SER A 846 -16.09 -61.92 -23.71
N GLY A 847 -15.56 -62.76 -24.62
CA GLY A 847 -14.51 -62.36 -25.58
C GLY A 847 -14.99 -61.36 -26.65
N ASN A 848 -16.31 -61.30 -26.88
CA ASN A 848 -16.97 -60.42 -27.85
C ASN A 848 -16.61 -60.72 -29.30
N GLY A 849 -15.47 -60.28 -29.79
CA GLY A 849 -15.09 -60.53 -31.17
C GLY A 849 -13.59 -60.40 -31.34
N GLY A 850 -12.99 -61.30 -32.10
CA GLY A 850 -11.54 -61.41 -32.11
C GLY A 850 -11.15 -62.78 -32.64
N ALA A 851 -10.00 -63.26 -32.22
CA ALA A 851 -9.70 -64.69 -32.26
C ALA A 851 -9.09 -64.95 -30.89
N ASP A 852 -9.93 -65.31 -29.94
CA ASP A 852 -9.61 -65.13 -28.53
C ASP A 852 -8.94 -66.38 -27.97
N ASN A 853 -7.99 -66.20 -27.07
CA ASN A 853 -7.32 -67.29 -26.36
C ASN A 853 -7.60 -67.15 -24.87
N ILE A 854 -8.52 -67.96 -24.36
CA ILE A 854 -9.08 -67.84 -23.03
C ILE A 854 -8.65 -69.04 -22.19
N THR A 855 -7.84 -68.82 -21.17
CA THR A 855 -7.49 -69.83 -20.17
C THR A 855 -8.07 -69.41 -18.83
N THR A 856 -8.91 -70.26 -18.22
CA THR A 856 -9.50 -70.01 -16.91
C THR A 856 -8.99 -70.97 -15.84
N GLY A 857 -9.46 -70.78 -14.61
CA GLY A 857 -8.83 -71.28 -13.40
C GLY A 857 -9.50 -72.55 -12.85
N SER A 858 -9.51 -72.67 -11.52
CA SER A 858 -10.23 -73.75 -10.82
C SER A 858 -11.65 -73.38 -10.37
N GLY A 859 -12.16 -72.25 -10.88
CA GLY A 859 -13.47 -71.69 -10.55
C GLY A 859 -14.61 -72.48 -11.17
N ALA A 860 -15.85 -72.03 -10.98
CA ALA A 860 -16.97 -72.47 -11.83
C ALA A 860 -17.22 -71.32 -12.79
N ASP A 861 -16.60 -71.39 -13.96
CA ASP A 861 -16.40 -70.27 -14.86
C ASP A 861 -17.56 -70.17 -15.87
N VAL A 862 -17.83 -68.95 -16.33
CA VAL A 862 -18.82 -68.67 -17.38
C VAL A 862 -18.11 -67.97 -18.51
N ILE A 863 -17.96 -68.64 -19.65
CA ILE A 863 -17.16 -68.19 -20.78
C ILE A 863 -18.10 -68.02 -21.97
N SER A 864 -18.17 -66.82 -22.53
CA SER A 864 -18.73 -66.59 -23.86
C SER A 864 -17.56 -66.21 -24.75
N THR A 865 -17.29 -66.98 -25.81
CA THR A 865 -16.11 -66.73 -26.63
C THR A 865 -16.32 -65.54 -27.56
N GLY A 866 -17.48 -65.49 -28.23
CA GLY A 866 -17.85 -64.35 -29.07
C GLY A 866 -17.77 -64.72 -30.55
N GLU A 867 -17.43 -63.76 -31.40
CA GLU A 867 -17.19 -64.00 -32.82
C GLU A 867 -15.71 -64.31 -33.08
N GLY A 868 -15.46 -65.28 -33.96
CA GLY A 868 -14.12 -65.54 -34.49
C GLY A 868 -13.56 -66.88 -34.06
N ILE A 869 -12.27 -67.11 -34.31
CA ILE A 869 -11.65 -68.43 -34.09
C ILE A 869 -11.11 -68.45 -32.68
N ASP A 870 -11.87 -69.05 -31.76
CA ASP A 870 -11.55 -68.98 -30.35
C ASP A 870 -10.89 -70.27 -29.84
N ILE A 871 -9.99 -70.10 -28.87
CA ILE A 871 -9.31 -71.17 -28.14
C ILE A 871 -9.66 -71.00 -26.67
N VAL A 872 -10.20 -72.04 -26.05
CA VAL A 872 -10.54 -72.00 -24.63
C VAL A 872 -9.94 -73.18 -23.89
N VAL A 873 -9.40 -72.91 -22.71
CA VAL A 873 -8.98 -73.89 -21.71
C VAL A 873 -9.75 -73.57 -20.43
N SER A 874 -10.84 -74.30 -20.15
CA SER A 874 -11.76 -74.00 -19.03
C SER A 874 -11.19 -74.31 -17.64
N GLY A 875 -10.03 -74.96 -17.58
CA GLY A 875 -9.38 -75.31 -16.32
C GLY A 875 -10.15 -76.41 -15.58
N ALA A 876 -10.31 -76.26 -14.28
CA ALA A 876 -11.02 -77.24 -13.43
C ALA A 876 -12.25 -76.57 -12.85
N GLY A 877 -13.43 -77.14 -12.97
CA GLY A 877 -14.62 -76.41 -12.58
C GLY A 877 -15.85 -77.13 -13.05
N ILE A 878 -17.01 -76.56 -12.76
CA ILE A 878 -18.21 -76.85 -13.57
C ILE A 878 -18.39 -75.60 -14.41
N ASP A 879 -17.83 -75.62 -15.61
CA ASP A 879 -17.71 -74.46 -16.45
C ASP A 879 -18.85 -74.41 -17.46
N THR A 880 -19.33 -73.20 -17.77
CA THR A 880 -20.37 -72.95 -18.77
C THR A 880 -19.74 -72.15 -19.90
N ILE A 881 -19.64 -72.75 -21.08
CA ILE A 881 -19.08 -72.14 -22.29
C ILE A 881 -20.20 -71.91 -23.31
N ASP A 882 -20.21 -70.72 -23.90
CA ASP A 882 -21.08 -70.36 -25.02
C ASP A 882 -20.26 -69.96 -26.26
N LEU A 883 -20.39 -70.75 -27.32
CA LEU A 883 -19.81 -70.54 -28.66
C LEU A 883 -20.83 -69.95 -29.63
N THR A 884 -21.92 -69.37 -29.13
CA THR A 884 -22.97 -68.83 -30.00
C THR A 884 -22.49 -67.58 -30.70
N GLU A 885 -22.23 -67.70 -32.00
CA GLU A 885 -21.79 -66.59 -32.86
C GLU A 885 -22.76 -66.33 -34.03
N ALA A 886 -22.72 -65.12 -34.58
CA ALA A 886 -23.43 -64.75 -35.80
C ALA A 886 -22.70 -65.23 -37.06
N THR A 887 -21.36 -65.36 -37.00
CA THR A 887 -20.51 -65.71 -38.13
C THR A 887 -19.66 -66.95 -37.88
N ALA A 888 -20.21 -68.13 -38.21
CA ALA A 888 -19.54 -69.43 -38.06
C ALA A 888 -18.01 -69.43 -38.31
N ALA A 889 -17.25 -69.72 -37.26
CA ALA A 889 -15.81 -69.91 -37.16
C ALA A 889 -15.54 -71.30 -36.54
N VAL A 890 -14.27 -71.67 -36.40
CA VAL A 890 -13.88 -73.00 -35.87
C VAL A 890 -13.26 -72.80 -34.51
N ASP A 891 -13.98 -73.16 -33.46
CA ASP A 891 -13.50 -73.00 -32.10
C ASP A 891 -12.79 -74.25 -31.59
N THR A 892 -11.85 -74.08 -30.67
CA THR A 892 -11.12 -75.17 -30.02
C THR A 892 -11.25 -75.11 -28.51
N MET A 893 -11.82 -76.16 -27.94
CA MET A 893 -12.14 -76.24 -26.51
C MET A 893 -11.31 -77.34 -25.85
N THR A 894 -10.43 -76.99 -24.92
CA THR A 894 -9.58 -77.93 -24.21
C THR A 894 -10.11 -78.20 -22.81
N PHE A 895 -10.44 -79.46 -22.54
CA PHE A 895 -10.97 -79.92 -21.27
C PHE A 895 -10.02 -80.87 -20.56
N SER A 896 -9.85 -80.68 -19.25
CA SER A 896 -9.16 -81.66 -18.40
C SER A 896 -10.04 -82.87 -18.14
N ALA A 897 -9.49 -84.08 -18.25
CA ALA A 897 -10.21 -85.31 -17.96
C ALA A 897 -10.28 -85.68 -16.46
N GLU A 898 -9.87 -84.80 -15.54
CA GLU A 898 -9.77 -85.12 -14.11
C GLU A 898 -11.11 -85.00 -13.34
N GLY A 899 -11.67 -86.15 -12.93
CA GLY A 899 -12.63 -86.26 -11.82
C GLY A 899 -14.12 -86.07 -12.16
N ALA A 900 -14.99 -86.83 -11.49
CA ALA A 900 -16.46 -86.81 -11.71
C ALA A 900 -17.19 -85.55 -11.21
N THR A 901 -16.45 -84.49 -10.83
CA THR A 901 -16.99 -83.22 -10.32
C THR A 901 -16.84 -82.07 -11.31
N ASN A 902 -16.23 -82.30 -12.46
CA ASN A 902 -15.81 -81.27 -13.40
C ASN A 902 -16.50 -81.44 -14.76
N VAL A 903 -17.83 -81.38 -14.75
CA VAL A 903 -18.62 -81.56 -15.97
C VAL A 903 -18.92 -80.20 -16.56
N ASP A 904 -18.28 -79.90 -17.68
CA ASP A 904 -18.47 -78.64 -18.37
C ASP A 904 -19.66 -78.70 -19.31
N THR A 905 -20.27 -77.55 -19.57
CA THR A 905 -21.39 -77.42 -20.49
C THR A 905 -21.03 -76.45 -21.60
N VAL A 906 -21.13 -76.87 -22.85
CA VAL A 906 -20.90 -76.05 -24.04
C VAL A 906 -22.23 -75.84 -24.77
N THR A 907 -22.54 -74.60 -25.10
CA THR A 907 -23.61 -74.21 -26.04
C THR A 907 -22.98 -73.66 -27.32
N GLY A 908 -23.70 -73.72 -28.44
CA GLY A 908 -23.23 -73.15 -29.72
C GLY A 908 -22.37 -74.09 -30.59
N PHE A 909 -21.82 -75.17 -30.02
CA PHE A 909 -20.98 -76.13 -30.74
C PHE A 909 -21.63 -76.66 -32.04
N THR A 910 -20.96 -76.51 -33.18
CA THR A 910 -21.41 -76.97 -34.48
C THR A 910 -20.46 -77.98 -35.12
N ALA A 911 -21.05 -78.97 -35.80
CA ALA A 911 -20.34 -80.03 -36.54
C ALA A 911 -20.73 -80.04 -38.03
N ILE A 912 -21.37 -78.97 -38.52
CA ILE A 912 -21.99 -78.91 -39.85
C ILE A 912 -21.57 -77.67 -40.64
N ALA A 913 -21.45 -76.51 -39.99
CA ALA A 913 -21.15 -75.23 -40.65
C ALA A 913 -19.63 -74.92 -40.65
N ALA A 914 -19.00 -75.20 -39.52
CA ALA A 914 -17.58 -75.20 -39.23
C ALA A 914 -17.34 -76.36 -38.26
N ASP A 915 -16.22 -77.08 -38.35
CA ASP A 915 -15.99 -78.26 -37.51
C ASP A 915 -15.32 -77.82 -36.21
N ASP A 916 -16.11 -77.38 -35.22
CA ASP A 916 -15.58 -77.06 -33.89
C ASP A 916 -14.88 -78.29 -33.30
N VAL A 917 -13.87 -78.03 -32.47
CA VAL A 917 -12.95 -79.05 -31.97
C VAL A 917 -13.00 -79.10 -30.45
N ILE A 918 -13.16 -80.32 -29.94
CA ILE A 918 -13.01 -80.64 -28.53
C ILE A 918 -11.65 -81.32 -28.36
N ALA A 919 -10.72 -80.64 -27.72
CA ALA A 919 -9.49 -81.20 -27.23
C ALA A 919 -9.70 -81.79 -25.84
N LEU A 920 -9.39 -83.08 -25.67
CA LEU A 920 -9.43 -83.76 -24.38
C LEU A 920 -7.99 -83.96 -23.91
N ASP A 921 -7.62 -83.28 -22.83
CA ASP A 921 -6.30 -83.38 -22.20
C ASP A 921 -6.31 -84.47 -21.12
N PHE A 922 -5.53 -85.53 -21.36
CA PHE A 922 -5.38 -86.66 -20.44
C PHE A 922 -4.02 -86.65 -19.71
N ALA A 923 -3.22 -85.59 -19.83
CA ALA A 923 -1.84 -85.54 -19.33
C ALA A 923 -1.71 -85.74 -17.81
N ASN A 924 -2.73 -85.36 -17.03
CA ASN A 924 -2.72 -85.42 -15.57
C ASN A 924 -3.39 -86.69 -14.99
N LEU A 925 -4.03 -87.50 -15.83
CA LEU A 925 -4.52 -88.82 -15.42
C LEU A 925 -3.35 -89.73 -15.01
N ASN A 926 -3.53 -90.52 -13.95
CA ASN A 926 -2.49 -91.45 -13.51
C ASN A 926 -2.18 -92.42 -14.67
N ALA A 927 -0.92 -92.85 -14.79
CA ALA A 927 -0.48 -93.74 -15.88
C ALA A 927 -1.40 -94.97 -16.04
N GLY A 928 -2.36 -94.89 -16.96
CA GLY A 928 -3.36 -95.94 -17.15
C GLY A 928 -4.66 -95.60 -17.87
N ASP A 929 -4.97 -94.36 -18.30
CA ASP A 929 -6.42 -94.06 -18.46
C ASP A 929 -6.98 -94.05 -19.91
N ILE A 930 -6.17 -93.86 -20.97
CA ILE A 930 -6.57 -94.15 -22.38
C ILE A 930 -5.36 -94.71 -23.16
N MET A 931 -5.35 -96.01 -23.49
CA MET A 931 -4.13 -96.70 -23.93
C MET A 931 -4.05 -97.07 -25.42
N GLY A 932 -2.92 -96.71 -26.04
CA GLY A 932 -2.42 -97.28 -27.30
C GLY A 932 -1.59 -98.56 -27.07
N THR A 933 -1.12 -99.18 -28.16
CA THR A 933 -0.33 -100.44 -28.11
C THR A 933 0.91 -100.31 -27.20
N ASN A 934 1.04 -101.19 -26.21
CA ASN A 934 2.20 -101.36 -25.30
C ASN A 934 2.43 -100.24 -24.25
N GLY A 935 1.41 -99.82 -23.50
CA GLY A 935 1.67 -99.05 -22.28
C GLY A 935 2.14 -97.62 -22.49
N THR A 936 1.86 -97.03 -23.66
CA THR A 936 2.26 -95.66 -24.00
C THR A 936 0.99 -94.84 -24.25
N VAL A 937 0.91 -93.66 -23.63
CA VAL A 937 -0.13 -92.65 -23.87
C VAL A 937 -0.12 -92.28 -25.37
N VAL A 938 -1.29 -92.25 -26.00
CA VAL A 938 -1.43 -91.90 -27.41
C VAL A 938 -1.19 -90.41 -27.55
N THR A 939 0.03 -90.03 -27.93
CA THR A 939 0.35 -88.66 -28.34
C THR A 939 0.33 -88.62 -29.87
N ALA A 940 -0.61 -87.88 -30.44
CA ALA A 940 -0.69 -87.51 -31.86
C ALA A 940 -0.86 -88.64 -32.90
N VAL A 941 -2.03 -89.29 -32.96
CA VAL A 941 -2.43 -90.13 -34.10
C VAL A 941 -3.83 -89.72 -34.56
N ALA A 942 -4.04 -89.59 -35.88
CA ALA A 942 -5.35 -89.31 -36.47
C ALA A 942 -6.46 -90.19 -35.87
N HIS A 943 -7.39 -89.56 -35.15
CA HIS A 943 -8.49 -90.23 -34.47
C HIS A 943 -9.43 -90.86 -35.50
N THR A 944 -9.97 -92.02 -35.19
CA THR A 944 -11.05 -92.64 -35.99
C THR A 944 -12.30 -92.74 -35.16
N MET A 945 -13.42 -92.22 -35.64
CA MET A 945 -14.70 -92.37 -34.93
C MET A 945 -15.33 -93.73 -35.27
N VAL A 946 -15.68 -94.49 -34.24
CA VAL A 946 -16.33 -95.80 -34.36
C VAL A 946 -17.76 -95.68 -33.87
N SER A 947 -18.72 -95.87 -34.78
CA SER A 947 -20.15 -95.79 -34.46
C SER A 947 -20.67 -97.14 -33.92
N TYR A 948 -21.41 -97.10 -32.80
CA TYR A 948 -22.15 -98.22 -32.24
C TYR A 948 -23.66 -97.94 -32.32
N THR A 949 -24.42 -98.90 -32.85
CA THR A 949 -25.90 -98.83 -32.89
C THR A 949 -26.46 -99.84 -31.88
N SER A 950 -27.38 -99.41 -31.02
CA SER A 950 -27.99 -100.24 -29.96
C SER A 950 -28.48 -101.60 -30.49
N GLY A 951 -28.07 -102.68 -29.82
CA GLY A 951 -28.42 -104.06 -30.17
C GLY A 951 -27.68 -104.64 -31.39
N ALA A 952 -26.75 -103.90 -32.00
CA ALA A 952 -25.86 -104.40 -33.04
C ALA A 952 -24.58 -105.01 -32.44
N THR A 953 -24.03 -106.05 -33.09
CA THR A 953 -22.65 -106.47 -32.86
C THR A 953 -21.76 -105.58 -33.73
N LEU A 954 -21.06 -104.59 -33.16
CA LEU A 954 -20.32 -103.56 -33.88
C LEU A 954 -19.28 -102.95 -32.95
N ALA A 955 -17.99 -102.71 -33.24
CA ALA A 955 -17.16 -102.82 -34.44
C ALA A 955 -15.76 -103.29 -34.02
N SER A 956 -14.95 -103.83 -34.93
CA SER A 956 -13.53 -104.03 -34.65
C SER A 956 -12.87 -102.66 -34.51
N ASN A 957 -12.54 -102.28 -33.28
CA ASN A 957 -11.67 -101.14 -33.03
C ASN A 957 -10.25 -101.55 -33.47
N THR A 958 -9.94 -101.40 -34.77
CA THR A 958 -8.65 -101.80 -35.35
C THR A 958 -7.53 -100.81 -35.05
N SER A 959 -7.85 -99.62 -34.55
CA SER A 959 -6.91 -98.56 -34.21
C SER A 959 -7.25 -98.06 -32.82
N MET A 960 -6.47 -98.48 -31.82
CA MET A 960 -6.66 -98.28 -30.36
C MET A 960 -6.65 -96.79 -29.89
N ALA A 961 -7.18 -95.87 -30.69
CA ALA A 961 -7.28 -94.43 -30.50
C ALA A 961 -8.58 -93.91 -31.17
N ALA A 962 -9.70 -94.54 -30.83
CA ALA A 962 -10.99 -94.30 -31.48
C ALA A 962 -12.04 -93.75 -30.50
N VAL A 963 -12.69 -92.65 -30.88
CA VAL A 963 -13.88 -92.13 -30.20
C VAL A 963 -15.07 -93.04 -30.52
N LEU A 964 -15.66 -93.64 -29.50
CA LEU A 964 -16.87 -94.47 -29.63
C LEU A 964 -18.11 -93.57 -29.64
N LYS A 965 -18.85 -93.54 -30.75
CA LYS A 965 -20.10 -92.77 -30.89
C LYS A 965 -21.32 -93.69 -30.81
N ILE A 966 -22.18 -93.49 -29.82
CA ILE A 966 -23.45 -94.23 -29.68
C ILE A 966 -24.50 -93.57 -30.59
N THR A 967 -24.87 -94.21 -31.69
CA THR A 967 -25.76 -93.61 -32.71
C THR A 967 -27.24 -93.64 -32.36
N ASP A 968 -27.64 -94.18 -31.20
CA ASP A 968 -29.04 -94.16 -30.77
C ASP A 968 -29.34 -92.83 -30.09
N THR A 969 -30.01 -91.94 -30.80
CA THR A 969 -30.34 -90.58 -30.34
C THR A 969 -31.73 -90.46 -29.71
N THR A 970 -32.44 -91.59 -29.50
CA THR A 970 -33.83 -91.57 -29.02
C THR A 970 -34.07 -92.42 -27.78
N GLY A 971 -33.20 -93.40 -27.52
CA GLY A 971 -33.32 -94.34 -26.41
C GLY A 971 -32.32 -94.13 -25.28
N MET A 972 -31.41 -93.15 -25.39
CA MET A 972 -30.37 -92.88 -24.40
C MET A 972 -30.71 -91.56 -23.69
N ASN A 973 -30.98 -91.62 -22.38
CA ASN A 973 -31.29 -90.44 -21.56
C ASN A 973 -30.29 -90.26 -20.40
N SER A 974 -29.34 -91.20 -20.26
CA SER A 974 -28.27 -91.18 -19.27
C SER A 974 -27.27 -92.27 -19.61
N PHE A 975 -26.10 -92.26 -18.96
CA PHE A 975 -25.16 -93.37 -19.09
C PHE A 975 -25.77 -94.72 -18.64
N ALA A 976 -26.75 -94.74 -17.75
CA ALA A 976 -27.39 -95.98 -17.32
C ALA A 976 -28.11 -96.72 -18.47
N ASP A 977 -28.66 -95.97 -19.43
CA ASP A 977 -29.28 -96.54 -20.64
C ASP A 977 -28.22 -97.09 -21.59
N VAL A 978 -27.08 -96.39 -21.73
CA VAL A 978 -25.92 -96.85 -22.50
C VAL A 978 -25.34 -98.14 -21.89
N SER A 979 -25.12 -98.15 -20.57
CA SER A 979 -24.64 -99.29 -19.77
C SER A 979 -25.52 -100.53 -19.95
N THR A 980 -26.85 -100.36 -19.96
CA THR A 980 -27.80 -101.45 -20.19
C THR A 980 -27.82 -101.92 -21.66
N ALA A 981 -27.50 -101.03 -22.59
CA ALA A 981 -27.50 -101.31 -24.02
C ALA A 981 -26.20 -101.94 -24.55
N ILE A 982 -25.14 -102.01 -23.73
CA ILE A 982 -23.88 -102.67 -24.04
C ILE A 982 -23.69 -103.93 -23.19
N ASP A 983 -23.09 -104.95 -23.78
CA ASP A 983 -22.67 -106.19 -23.13
C ASP A 983 -21.25 -106.57 -23.59
N ALA A 984 -20.64 -107.54 -22.92
CA ALA A 984 -19.27 -107.99 -23.17
C ALA A 984 -18.97 -108.47 -24.61
N ASN A 985 -19.97 -108.60 -25.48
CA ASN A 985 -19.83 -108.97 -26.89
C ASN A 985 -20.08 -107.79 -27.85
N ASN A 986 -20.57 -106.65 -27.37
CA ASN A 986 -20.86 -105.50 -28.21
C ASN A 986 -19.56 -104.80 -28.65
N ILE A 987 -18.62 -104.57 -27.75
CA ILE A 987 -17.34 -103.91 -28.02
C ILE A 987 -16.23 -104.98 -28.06
N THR A 988 -15.63 -105.23 -29.23
CA THR A 988 -14.57 -106.24 -29.40
C THR A 988 -13.25 -105.62 -29.88
N LEU A 989 -12.15 -105.89 -29.18
CA LEU A 989 -10.82 -105.36 -29.51
C LEU A 989 -10.23 -106.02 -30.76
N GLY A 990 -9.55 -105.24 -31.60
CA GLY A 990 -8.76 -105.74 -32.72
C GLY A 990 -7.58 -106.62 -32.28
N THR A 991 -7.03 -107.42 -33.19
CA THR A 991 -5.90 -108.31 -32.87
C THR A 991 -4.65 -107.51 -32.48
N GLY A 992 -4.31 -107.47 -31.19
CA GLY A 992 -3.08 -106.85 -30.67
C GLY A 992 -3.27 -105.76 -29.61
N GLY A 993 -4.50 -105.38 -29.25
CA GLY A 993 -4.80 -104.48 -28.13
C GLY A 993 -5.36 -105.21 -26.92
N SER A 994 -5.08 -104.71 -25.72
CA SER A 994 -5.69 -105.14 -24.46
C SER A 994 -5.89 -103.91 -23.57
N PHE A 995 -7.03 -103.82 -22.91
CA PHE A 995 -7.33 -102.84 -21.87
C PHE A 995 -7.21 -103.47 -20.48
N ALA A 996 -6.43 -102.89 -19.57
CA ALA A 996 -6.47 -103.28 -18.16
C ALA A 996 -7.74 -102.77 -17.47
N VAL A 997 -8.00 -103.28 -16.26
CA VAL A 997 -9.04 -102.72 -15.38
C VAL A 997 -8.70 -101.27 -15.06
N GLY A 998 -9.64 -100.37 -15.27
CA GLY A 998 -9.49 -98.91 -15.12
C GLY A 998 -9.07 -98.19 -16.40
N GLU A 999 -8.64 -98.90 -17.45
CA GLU A 999 -8.37 -98.25 -18.74
C GLU A 999 -9.67 -97.92 -19.48
N GLY A 1000 -9.70 -96.75 -20.13
CA GLY A 1000 -10.90 -96.20 -20.74
C GLY A 1000 -10.86 -96.01 -22.25
N ILE A 1001 -12.06 -95.89 -22.82
CA ILE A 1001 -12.31 -95.48 -24.21
C ILE A 1001 -13.15 -94.21 -24.22
N VAL A 1002 -12.71 -93.18 -24.98
CA VAL A 1002 -13.51 -91.97 -25.19
C VAL A 1002 -14.84 -92.37 -25.83
N THR A 1003 -15.93 -92.03 -25.17
CA THR A 1003 -17.28 -92.38 -25.56
C THR A 1003 -18.15 -91.14 -25.60
N VAL A 1004 -18.95 -91.02 -26.65
CA VAL A 1004 -19.94 -89.97 -26.81
C VAL A 1004 -21.32 -90.58 -27.09
N PHE A 1005 -22.34 -90.15 -26.34
CA PHE A 1005 -23.74 -90.54 -26.56
C PHE A 1005 -24.64 -89.30 -26.59
N TYR A 1006 -25.85 -89.42 -27.13
CA TYR A 1006 -26.82 -88.33 -27.16
C TYR A 1006 -27.85 -88.53 -26.06
N ASP A 1007 -27.97 -87.57 -25.14
CA ASP A 1007 -29.06 -87.50 -24.15
C ASP A 1007 -30.28 -86.82 -24.77
N ALA A 1008 -31.32 -87.62 -25.01
CA ALA A 1008 -32.54 -87.15 -25.65
C ALA A 1008 -33.44 -86.30 -24.75
N ASP A 1009 -33.32 -86.39 -23.41
CA ASP A 1009 -34.15 -85.62 -22.48
C ASP A 1009 -33.69 -84.16 -22.42
N ASP A 1010 -32.37 -83.94 -22.39
CA ASP A 1010 -31.76 -82.62 -22.29
C ASP A 1010 -31.26 -82.05 -23.64
N SER A 1011 -31.37 -82.83 -24.73
CA SER A 1011 -30.91 -82.46 -26.08
C SER A 1011 -29.42 -82.12 -26.13
N GLN A 1012 -28.60 -83.00 -25.55
CA GLN A 1012 -27.16 -82.80 -25.39
C GLN A 1012 -26.37 -84.01 -25.86
N ALA A 1013 -25.19 -83.79 -26.43
CA ALA A 1013 -24.18 -84.83 -26.58
C ALA A 1013 -23.32 -84.88 -25.33
N VAL A 1014 -23.23 -86.04 -24.70
CA VAL A 1014 -22.43 -86.26 -23.51
C VAL A 1014 -21.13 -86.94 -23.92
N VAL A 1015 -20.01 -86.24 -23.72
CA VAL A 1015 -18.65 -86.72 -24.02
C VAL A 1015 -17.95 -87.07 -22.71
N GLY A 1016 -17.29 -88.22 -22.71
CA GLY A 1016 -16.50 -88.66 -21.57
C GLY A 1016 -15.67 -89.88 -21.95
N TYR A 1017 -15.23 -90.64 -20.96
CA TYR A 1017 -14.58 -91.92 -21.19
C TYR A 1017 -15.21 -93.02 -20.34
N MET A 1018 -15.34 -94.19 -20.94
CA MET A 1018 -15.87 -95.39 -20.30
C MET A 1018 -14.70 -96.26 -19.87
N GLU A 1019 -14.54 -96.51 -18.58
CA GLU A 1019 -13.50 -97.36 -18.00
C GLU A 1019 -13.97 -98.80 -17.87
N SER A 1020 -13.07 -99.72 -18.18
CA SER A 1020 -13.31 -101.16 -18.05
C SER A 1020 -13.22 -101.59 -16.59
N ASP A 1021 -14.25 -102.25 -16.06
CA ASP A 1021 -14.25 -102.84 -14.71
C ASP A 1021 -13.59 -104.23 -14.68
N VAL A 1022 -13.56 -104.91 -15.83
CA VAL A 1022 -12.90 -106.19 -16.08
C VAL A 1022 -12.09 -106.08 -17.36
N ALA A 1023 -10.77 -106.30 -17.28
CA ALA A 1023 -9.85 -106.20 -18.41
C ALA A 1023 -10.42 -106.73 -19.74
N ASP A 1024 -10.28 -105.92 -20.79
CA ASP A 1024 -10.80 -106.11 -22.16
C ASP A 1024 -12.34 -106.12 -22.31
N VAL A 1025 -13.11 -105.87 -21.26
CA VAL A 1025 -14.57 -105.91 -21.27
C VAL A 1025 -15.14 -104.52 -20.99
N PHE A 1026 -16.08 -104.10 -21.84
CA PHE A 1026 -16.96 -102.97 -21.62
C PHE A 1026 -18.41 -103.49 -21.61
N ASP A 1027 -19.06 -103.41 -20.46
CA ASP A 1027 -20.41 -103.91 -20.22
C ASP A 1027 -21.13 -103.08 -19.12
N ASP A 1028 -22.25 -103.58 -18.60
CA ASP A 1028 -23.05 -102.91 -17.55
C ASP A 1028 -22.29 -102.68 -16.21
N GLY A 1029 -21.08 -103.24 -16.06
CA GLY A 1029 -20.19 -102.99 -14.93
C GLY A 1029 -19.24 -101.79 -15.12
N SER A 1030 -19.10 -101.28 -16.35
CA SER A 1030 -18.15 -100.21 -16.70
C SER A 1030 -18.54 -98.86 -16.07
N THR A 1031 -17.54 -98.06 -15.70
CA THR A 1031 -17.73 -96.72 -15.13
C THR A 1031 -17.58 -95.67 -16.23
N PHE A 1032 -18.47 -94.68 -16.27
CA PHE A 1032 -18.34 -93.55 -17.18
C PHE A 1032 -17.97 -92.30 -16.40
N VAL A 1033 -16.89 -91.66 -16.84
CA VAL A 1033 -16.47 -90.35 -16.36
C VAL A 1033 -16.86 -89.35 -17.43
N GLU A 1034 -17.86 -88.55 -17.10
CA GLU A 1034 -18.36 -87.46 -17.91
C GLU A 1034 -17.38 -86.29 -17.86
N ILE A 1035 -17.03 -85.73 -19.02
CA ILE A 1035 -16.11 -84.59 -19.13
C ILE A 1035 -16.88 -83.34 -19.55
N VAL A 1036 -17.63 -83.43 -20.66
CA VAL A 1036 -18.31 -82.26 -21.22
C VAL A 1036 -19.66 -82.63 -21.84
N LYS A 1037 -20.63 -81.75 -21.67
CA LYS A 1037 -21.94 -81.79 -22.33
C LYS A 1037 -22.02 -80.73 -23.40
N LEU A 1038 -22.41 -81.12 -24.60
CA LEU A 1038 -22.58 -80.22 -25.73
C LEU A 1038 -24.07 -80.08 -26.03
N THR A 1039 -24.61 -78.89 -25.89
CA THR A 1039 -26.00 -78.61 -26.27
C THR A 1039 -26.10 -78.57 -27.79
N MET A 1040 -26.67 -79.60 -28.39
CA MET A 1040 -26.76 -79.72 -29.85
C MET A 1040 -28.00 -80.50 -30.29
N SER A 1041 -28.44 -80.22 -31.52
CA SER A 1041 -29.52 -80.97 -32.15
C SER A 1041 -29.08 -82.39 -32.54
N THR A 1042 -30.04 -83.28 -32.73
CA THR A 1042 -29.78 -84.63 -33.28
C THR A 1042 -29.08 -84.59 -34.65
N ALA A 1043 -29.31 -83.55 -35.45
CA ALA A 1043 -28.67 -83.39 -36.76
C ALA A 1043 -27.17 -83.06 -36.63
N GLU A 1044 -26.81 -82.19 -35.69
CA GLU A 1044 -25.41 -81.86 -35.35
C GLU A 1044 -24.72 -83.06 -34.72
N TYR A 1045 -25.40 -83.76 -33.81
CA TYR A 1045 -24.89 -85.00 -33.24
C TYR A 1045 -24.58 -86.03 -34.32
N ASP A 1046 -25.48 -86.24 -35.29
CA ASP A 1046 -25.25 -87.16 -36.40
C ASP A 1046 -24.04 -86.76 -37.26
N ALA A 1047 -23.79 -85.46 -37.40
CA ALA A 1047 -22.67 -84.91 -38.16
C ALA A 1047 -21.30 -85.01 -37.46
N LEU A 1048 -21.26 -85.15 -36.12
CA LEU A 1048 -20.01 -85.34 -35.37
C LEU A 1048 -19.13 -86.40 -36.02
N SER A 1049 -17.87 -86.04 -36.24
CA SER A 1049 -16.85 -86.84 -36.89
C SER A 1049 -15.55 -86.84 -36.09
N ALA A 1050 -14.54 -87.57 -36.57
CA ALA A 1050 -13.23 -87.56 -35.92
C ALA A 1050 -12.50 -86.21 -36.02
N ALA A 1051 -12.93 -85.29 -36.90
CA ALA A 1051 -12.33 -83.96 -37.00
C ALA A 1051 -12.71 -83.05 -35.81
N ASN A 1052 -13.82 -83.34 -35.14
CA ASN A 1052 -14.31 -82.58 -33.99
C ASN A 1052 -13.63 -82.98 -32.67
N PHE A 1053 -12.70 -83.93 -32.69
CA PHE A 1053 -12.04 -84.44 -31.50
C PHE A 1053 -10.52 -84.42 -31.68
N ASP A 1054 -9.86 -83.70 -30.78
CA ASP A 1054 -8.44 -83.80 -30.53
C ASP A 1054 -8.20 -84.47 -29.17
N ILE A 1055 -7.17 -85.31 -29.08
CA ILE A 1055 -6.83 -86.03 -27.86
C ILE A 1055 -5.36 -85.72 -27.61
N VAL A 1056 -5.10 -84.99 -26.53
CA VAL A 1056 -3.81 -84.36 -26.24
C VAL A 1056 -3.10 -85.07 -25.10
#